data_AF-A0A117LSX9-F1
#
_entry.id   AF-A0A117LSX9-F1
#
_cell.length_a   1.000
_cell.length_b   1.000
_cell.length_c   1.000
_cell.angle_alpha   90.00
_cell.angle_beta   90.00
_cell.angle_gamma   90.00
#
_symmetry.space_group_name_H-M   'P 1'
#
loop_
_entity.id
_entity.type
_entity.pdbx_description
1 polymer ?
#
loop_
_entity_poly.entity_id
_entity_poly.type
_entity_poly.pdbx_seq_one_letter_code
_entity_poly.pdbx_strand_id
1 'polypeptide(L)'
;MTYPKELMERKQWVNWRLIPDKDGGKDKKMPFNPVSGKGAASNNPATWTDYATAADAVERYGFTGVGFMFSKDDDFVGVDIDHCYDPETKTFNDTAKAIIDRQPTYMEFSPSGTGVHLFYRGKIPGSGNKNTKTGVEMYEHTRYFTMTGNKLDGATDIIAVDNGTLKWIHETYIRPPKRKKKRSQKNTSVQLTDDDLLELAKNAENGEAFTKLWEGEWQENYASQSEADMALCCKLAFWSGKNKEQMDRLFRQSGLFREKWDKRHHASGATYGEETLSKACDITEDVYAPGGDAAVFEYKGQYYRKRIDNIYLLTNFVFMPVEMIVADEETQLTADLVTVRGETYRLTFMTTDFANQQKFKNALNKRTIALSYTGSDGDLELLKAYISELDWPVKKGVKAMGVYEHEKEMVFVSMDGAVDANGTAVDDIIQLEKYRSIDSTILSAKPLTAPQLQKLGEKLMSYNEPAKTVSILSWICGCFIKEHLRKRNVKFPHLMLIGEAGSGKSNTLERVIMPVFSRAKIIAAGQTTAFTLMKDAASSNVIPMALDEFKPSKIDKYRLDALLNHFRNSYDGQEGIRGRADQSIVSYELLAPLVVAGEESADEAAIRERSIELLFSKKDLKPVGYRTTFQELCSCTDLLGSFGHSLLNIALKTTINECYSWYEEALGCFSKELPSRIVNNLACMVTGLRLLEKLCKSLGLTWHEALPYNLEHCTNYIEFAAKEYLLDGGLSNKSVVEQTLEIMSRMGLDPKSEYTLCDGDTVLALRLNPVYDKYTKYRKDYAVVGETLTYAQFKKQLAHSDYFLESNVQKRIGSENRRVWTLNYELLKARCDVSGFEITEIEPL
;
A
#
# COMPACT_ATOMS: atom_id res chain seq x y z
N MET A 1 -23.12 40.99 13.26
CA MET A 1 -23.90 39.86 12.69
C MET A 1 -24.79 39.30 13.79
N THR A 2 -26.05 39.01 13.52
CA THR A 2 -27.00 38.48 14.51
C THR A 2 -27.27 37.00 14.26
N TYR A 3 -26.67 36.14 15.10
CA TYR A 3 -26.95 34.70 15.14
C TYR A 3 -28.03 34.39 16.19
N PRO A 4 -28.70 33.22 16.12
CA PRO A 4 -29.59 32.78 17.18
C PRO A 4 -28.89 32.75 18.53
N LYS A 5 -29.54 33.32 19.55
CA LYS A 5 -28.99 33.41 20.92
C LYS A 5 -28.54 32.04 21.44
N GLU A 6 -29.31 31.01 21.15
CA GLU A 6 -29.05 29.63 21.58
C GLU A 6 -27.77 29.02 20.97
N LEU A 7 -27.32 29.48 19.79
CA LEU A 7 -26.02 29.07 19.22
C LEU A 7 -24.87 29.86 19.87
N MET A 8 -25.07 31.17 20.09
CA MET A 8 -24.03 32.03 20.68
C MET A 8 -23.69 31.64 22.12
N GLU A 9 -24.64 31.05 22.86
CA GLU A 9 -24.44 30.56 24.22
C GLU A 9 -23.62 29.25 24.30
N ARG A 10 -23.35 28.58 23.17
CA ARG A 10 -22.56 27.34 23.12
C ARG A 10 -21.08 27.62 22.96
N LYS A 11 -20.23 26.81 23.60
CA LYS A 11 -18.78 26.80 23.40
C LYS A 11 -18.37 25.93 22.19
N GLN A 12 -18.99 26.20 21.05
CA GLN A 12 -18.89 25.40 19.82
C GLN A 12 -18.42 26.23 18.62
N TRP A 13 -17.90 27.43 18.87
CA TRP A 13 -17.45 28.33 17.83
C TRP A 13 -15.98 28.13 17.50
N VAL A 14 -15.69 28.18 16.20
CA VAL A 14 -14.35 28.13 15.60
C VAL A 14 -14.20 29.27 14.59
N ASN A 15 -12.98 29.52 14.13
CA ASN A 15 -12.75 30.33 12.94
C ASN A 15 -12.47 29.42 11.74
N TRP A 16 -12.54 29.96 10.53
CA TRP A 16 -12.09 29.23 9.34
C TRP A 16 -11.33 30.15 8.38
N ARG A 17 -10.48 29.54 7.56
CA ARG A 17 -9.78 30.20 6.47
C ARG A 17 -9.94 29.41 5.18
N LEU A 18 -10.14 30.11 4.06
CA LEU A 18 -10.08 29.49 2.74
C LEU A 18 -8.61 29.20 2.40
N ILE A 19 -8.28 27.92 2.21
CA ILE A 19 -6.94 27.48 1.83
C ILE A 19 -7.00 26.99 0.38
N PRO A 20 -6.27 27.64 -0.54
CA PRO A 20 -6.19 27.19 -1.93
C PRO A 20 -5.65 25.77 -2.01
N ASP A 21 -6.22 24.98 -2.91
CA ASP A 21 -5.70 23.64 -3.17
C ASP A 21 -4.41 23.72 -4.00
N LYS A 22 -3.33 23.12 -3.50
CA LYS A 22 -2.00 23.22 -4.12
C LYS A 22 -1.88 22.48 -5.44
N ASP A 23 -2.82 21.56 -5.73
CA ASP A 23 -2.82 20.69 -6.90
C ASP A 23 -3.93 21.10 -7.91
N GLY A 24 -4.51 22.29 -7.76
CA GLY A 24 -5.57 22.81 -8.64
C GLY A 24 -6.97 22.26 -8.35
N GLY A 25 -7.18 21.63 -7.20
CA GLY A 25 -8.49 21.17 -6.72
C GLY A 25 -9.38 22.30 -6.16
N LYS A 26 -10.51 21.93 -5.51
CA LYS A 26 -11.40 22.90 -4.85
C LYS A 26 -10.78 23.41 -3.54
N ASP A 27 -10.74 24.72 -3.37
CA ASP A 27 -10.30 25.39 -2.14
C ASP A 27 -11.02 24.86 -0.90
N LYS A 28 -10.28 24.73 0.21
CA LYS A 28 -10.77 24.11 1.45
C LYS A 28 -11.04 25.17 2.51
N LYS A 29 -12.25 25.17 3.07
CA LYS A 29 -12.61 25.98 4.24
C LYS A 29 -12.14 25.26 5.51
N MET A 30 -10.92 25.53 5.95
CA MET A 30 -10.29 24.82 7.08
C MET A 30 -10.61 25.49 8.41
N PRO A 31 -11.06 24.75 9.45
CA PRO A 31 -11.36 25.31 10.76
C PRO A 31 -10.11 25.49 11.63
N PHE A 32 -10.08 26.56 12.41
CA PHE A 32 -9.02 26.98 13.31
C PHE A 32 -9.57 27.28 14.70
N ASN A 33 -8.79 26.94 15.72
CA ASN A 33 -9.07 27.21 17.11
C ASN A 33 -8.88 28.73 17.36
N PRO A 34 -9.93 29.46 17.78
CA PRO A 34 -9.85 30.92 17.94
C PRO A 34 -8.89 31.40 19.03
N VAL A 35 -8.54 30.54 20.01
CA VAL A 35 -7.66 30.89 21.13
C VAL A 35 -6.18 30.74 20.76
N SER A 36 -5.84 29.68 20.01
CA SER A 36 -4.45 29.34 19.71
C SER A 36 -4.01 29.64 18.28
N GLY A 37 -4.95 29.91 17.37
CA GLY A 37 -4.69 30.11 15.95
C GLY A 37 -4.27 28.85 15.18
N LYS A 38 -4.23 27.67 15.83
CA LYS A 38 -3.92 26.37 15.23
C LYS A 38 -5.18 25.70 14.67
N GLY A 39 -5.05 24.59 13.94
CA GLY A 39 -6.21 23.85 13.41
C GLY A 39 -7.17 23.40 14.53
N ALA A 40 -8.48 23.52 14.30
CA ALA A 40 -9.51 22.98 15.17
C ALA A 40 -9.96 21.61 14.68
N ALA A 41 -10.21 20.68 15.61
CA ALA A 41 -10.64 19.33 15.30
C ALA A 41 -12.15 19.19 15.51
N SER A 42 -12.87 18.60 14.54
CA SER A 42 -14.34 18.54 14.53
C SER A 42 -14.96 17.55 15.52
N ASN A 43 -14.14 16.84 16.28
CA ASN A 43 -14.54 15.89 17.31
C ASN A 43 -13.89 16.18 18.68
N ASN A 44 -13.20 17.33 18.84
CA ASN A 44 -12.54 17.69 20.08
C ASN A 44 -13.03 19.06 20.59
N PRO A 45 -13.97 19.07 21.56
CA PRO A 45 -14.51 20.29 22.14
C PRO A 45 -13.47 21.23 22.76
N ALA A 46 -12.31 20.72 23.19
CA ALA A 46 -11.22 21.53 23.71
C ALA A 46 -10.57 22.45 22.64
N THR A 47 -10.91 22.24 21.36
CA THR A 47 -10.43 23.07 20.25
C THR A 47 -11.43 24.14 19.81
N TRP A 48 -12.59 24.24 20.45
CA TRP A 48 -13.66 25.20 20.18
C TRP A 48 -13.78 26.19 21.34
N THR A 49 -14.52 27.28 21.16
CA THR A 49 -14.72 28.30 22.20
C THR A 49 -16.09 28.98 22.10
N ASP A 50 -16.36 29.97 22.95
CA ASP A 50 -17.55 30.82 22.88
C ASP A 50 -17.54 31.78 21.67
N TYR A 51 -18.71 32.30 21.32
CA TYR A 51 -18.88 33.20 20.17
C TYR A 51 -18.05 34.49 20.27
N ALA A 52 -17.97 35.11 21.44
CA ALA A 52 -17.28 36.40 21.60
C ALA A 52 -15.78 36.24 21.31
N THR A 53 -15.17 35.18 21.84
CA THR A 53 -13.77 34.83 21.55
C THR A 53 -13.57 34.52 20.07
N ALA A 54 -14.48 33.75 19.45
CA ALA A 54 -14.39 33.44 18.03
C ALA A 54 -14.54 34.67 17.12
N ALA A 55 -15.42 35.61 17.48
CA ALA A 55 -15.64 36.84 16.73
C ALA A 55 -14.42 37.77 16.78
N ASP A 56 -13.84 37.99 17.96
CA ASP A 56 -12.62 38.80 18.14
C ASP A 56 -11.42 38.20 17.38
N ALA A 57 -11.31 36.86 17.41
CA ALA A 57 -10.23 36.14 16.73
C ALA A 57 -10.24 36.30 15.20
N VAL A 58 -11.39 36.63 14.57
CA VAL A 58 -11.47 36.88 13.12
C VAL A 58 -10.54 38.02 12.73
N GLU A 59 -10.65 39.16 13.41
CA GLU A 59 -9.82 40.34 13.14
C GLU A 59 -8.40 40.14 13.66
N ARG A 60 -8.25 39.61 14.88
CA ARG A 60 -6.95 39.40 15.53
C ARG A 60 -5.99 38.55 14.71
N TYR A 61 -6.50 37.50 14.06
CA TYR A 61 -5.69 36.54 13.30
C TYR A 61 -5.93 36.59 11.78
N GLY A 62 -6.80 37.47 11.28
CA GLY A 62 -7.13 37.54 9.85
C GLY A 62 -7.75 36.23 9.33
N PHE A 63 -8.74 35.69 10.04
CA PHE A 63 -9.52 34.56 9.54
C PHE A 63 -10.61 35.02 8.57
N THR A 64 -11.09 34.11 7.71
CA THR A 64 -12.12 34.44 6.71
C THR A 64 -13.51 34.60 7.36
N GLY A 65 -13.78 33.86 8.43
CA GLY A 65 -15.02 34.01 9.19
C GLY A 65 -15.10 33.09 10.40
N VAL A 66 -16.27 33.06 11.01
CA VAL A 66 -16.61 32.15 12.11
C VAL A 66 -17.29 30.89 11.58
N GLY A 67 -17.24 29.81 12.36
CA GLY A 67 -17.92 28.56 12.11
C GLY A 67 -18.48 27.97 13.39
N PHE A 68 -19.48 27.10 13.26
CA PHE A 68 -20.16 26.44 14.37
C PHE A 68 -20.04 24.92 14.24
N MET A 69 -19.57 24.27 15.31
CA MET A 69 -19.36 22.82 15.38
C MET A 69 -20.58 22.10 15.94
N PHE A 70 -21.06 21.07 15.25
CA PHE A 70 -22.14 20.22 15.76
C PHE A 70 -21.58 19.17 16.73
N SER A 71 -22.20 19.01 17.90
CA SER A 71 -21.79 18.04 18.92
C SER A 71 -22.86 16.97 19.16
N LYS A 72 -22.41 15.79 19.60
CA LYS A 72 -23.30 14.74 20.10
C LYS A 72 -24.05 15.15 21.38
N ASP A 73 -23.54 16.14 22.09
CA ASP A 73 -24.05 16.60 23.38
C ASP A 73 -25.15 17.67 23.24
N ASP A 74 -25.55 18.01 22.01
CA ASP A 74 -26.68 18.88 21.72
C ASP A 74 -27.62 18.26 20.68
N ASP A 75 -28.73 18.95 20.45
CA ASP A 75 -29.79 18.51 19.53
C ASP A 75 -29.85 19.41 18.28
N PHE A 76 -28.75 20.07 17.91
CA PHE A 76 -28.73 20.89 16.69
C PHE A 76 -28.43 20.02 15.47
N VAL A 77 -29.26 20.18 14.44
CA VAL A 77 -29.08 19.56 13.13
C VAL A 77 -28.94 20.65 12.09
N GLY A 78 -27.83 20.65 11.37
CA GLY A 78 -27.60 21.48 10.20
C GLY A 78 -28.05 20.77 8.92
N VAL A 79 -28.82 21.45 8.08
CA VAL A 79 -29.14 21.03 6.72
C VAL A 79 -28.39 21.96 5.76
N ASP A 80 -27.56 21.39 4.88
CA ASP A 80 -26.82 22.12 3.85
C ASP A 80 -27.41 21.78 2.47
N ILE A 81 -27.66 22.81 1.66
CA ILE A 81 -28.15 22.65 0.30
C ILE A 81 -27.17 23.35 -0.65
N ASP A 82 -26.35 22.54 -1.32
CA ASP A 82 -25.32 23.01 -2.24
C ASP A 82 -25.94 23.48 -3.57
N HIS A 83 -25.38 24.58 -4.12
CA HIS A 83 -25.69 25.08 -5.47
C HIS A 83 -27.19 25.27 -5.75
N CYS A 84 -27.95 25.73 -4.77
CA CYS A 84 -29.40 25.82 -4.84
C CYS A 84 -29.96 27.21 -5.11
N TYR A 85 -29.14 28.25 -5.05
CA TYR A 85 -29.50 29.63 -5.35
C TYR A 85 -28.67 30.17 -6.50
N ASP A 86 -29.36 30.77 -7.47
CA ASP A 86 -28.75 31.50 -8.58
C ASP A 86 -28.74 33.01 -8.27
N PRO A 87 -27.57 33.63 -8.06
CA PRO A 87 -27.46 35.06 -7.76
C PRO A 87 -27.87 35.98 -8.91
N GLU A 88 -27.80 35.53 -10.16
CA GLU A 88 -28.15 36.35 -11.33
C GLU A 88 -29.67 36.48 -11.48
N THR A 89 -30.37 35.34 -11.38
CA THR A 89 -31.84 35.30 -11.47
C THR A 89 -32.54 35.55 -10.14
N LYS A 90 -31.80 35.49 -9.02
CA LYS A 90 -32.31 35.55 -7.63
C LYS A 90 -33.37 34.50 -7.34
N THR A 91 -33.18 33.29 -7.86
CA THR A 91 -34.14 32.19 -7.68
C THR A 91 -33.51 30.95 -7.04
N PHE A 92 -34.32 30.24 -6.24
CA PHE A 92 -33.99 28.93 -5.70
C PHE A 92 -34.45 27.81 -6.63
N ASN A 93 -33.71 26.69 -6.65
CA ASN A 93 -34.17 25.45 -7.30
C ASN A 93 -35.36 24.83 -6.54
N ASP A 94 -36.07 23.89 -7.17
CA ASP A 94 -37.30 23.32 -6.61
C ASP A 94 -37.07 22.56 -5.29
N THR A 95 -35.91 21.91 -5.14
CA THR A 95 -35.52 21.23 -3.90
C THR A 95 -35.37 22.21 -2.74
N ALA A 96 -34.65 23.32 -2.94
CA ALA A 96 -34.47 24.34 -1.90
C ALA A 96 -35.77 25.05 -1.57
N LYS A 97 -36.59 25.42 -2.57
CA LYS A 97 -37.93 25.99 -2.32
C LYS A 97 -38.76 25.07 -1.44
N ALA A 98 -38.86 23.79 -1.80
CA ALA A 98 -39.65 22.82 -1.05
C ALA A 98 -39.16 22.61 0.39
N ILE A 99 -37.85 22.71 0.64
CA ILE A 99 -37.26 22.58 1.98
C ILE A 99 -37.44 23.87 2.79
N ILE A 100 -37.18 25.04 2.21
CA ILE A 100 -37.30 26.35 2.86
C ILE A 100 -38.76 26.62 3.26
N ASP A 101 -39.72 26.31 2.38
CA ASP A 101 -41.15 26.54 2.63
C ASP A 101 -41.76 25.54 3.64
N ARG A 102 -41.03 24.47 3.99
CA ARG A 102 -41.58 23.38 4.81
C ARG A 102 -41.77 23.76 6.27
N GLN A 103 -40.76 24.39 6.86
CA GLN A 103 -40.77 24.81 8.25
C GLN A 103 -39.83 26.00 8.43
N PRO A 104 -40.34 27.20 8.77
CA PRO A 104 -39.50 28.35 9.07
C PRO A 104 -38.56 28.06 10.24
N THR A 105 -37.28 28.36 10.05
CA THR A 105 -36.22 28.24 11.06
C THR A 105 -35.09 29.24 10.79
N TYR A 106 -34.00 29.21 11.56
CA TYR A 106 -32.80 29.97 11.22
C TYR A 106 -32.18 29.43 9.93
N MET A 107 -32.06 30.32 8.94
CA MET A 107 -31.53 30.03 7.61
C MET A 107 -30.60 31.15 7.17
N GLU A 108 -29.45 30.80 6.61
CA GLU A 108 -28.48 31.75 6.09
C GLU A 108 -27.85 31.26 4.78
N PHE A 109 -27.39 32.20 3.96
CA PHE A 109 -26.59 31.87 2.78
C PHE A 109 -25.22 31.35 3.19
N SER A 110 -24.73 30.31 2.52
CA SER A 110 -23.36 29.83 2.70
C SER A 110 -22.35 30.86 2.14
N PRO A 111 -21.04 30.77 2.49
CA PRO A 111 -20.06 31.75 2.02
C PRO A 111 -19.90 31.87 0.49
N SER A 112 -20.34 30.87 -0.29
CA SER A 112 -20.31 30.97 -1.75
C SER A 112 -21.44 31.83 -2.33
N GLY A 113 -22.45 32.17 -1.52
CA GLY A 113 -23.66 32.88 -1.95
C GLY A 113 -24.61 32.05 -2.82
N THR A 114 -24.29 30.78 -3.10
CA THR A 114 -25.07 29.88 -3.97
C THR A 114 -25.68 28.68 -3.23
N GLY A 115 -25.34 28.49 -1.96
CA GLY A 115 -25.92 27.45 -1.10
C GLY A 115 -26.57 28.05 0.14
N VAL A 116 -27.33 27.23 0.87
CA VAL A 116 -28.09 27.64 2.06
C VAL A 116 -27.86 26.68 3.21
N HIS A 117 -27.62 27.21 4.40
CA HIS A 117 -27.62 26.46 5.65
C HIS A 117 -28.91 26.70 6.41
N LEU A 118 -29.54 25.62 6.90
CA LEU A 118 -30.70 25.65 7.79
C LEU A 118 -30.36 24.94 9.10
N PHE A 119 -30.91 25.41 10.21
CA PHE A 119 -30.68 24.80 11.53
C PHE A 119 -32.00 24.36 12.16
N TYR A 120 -32.05 23.17 12.73
CA TYR A 120 -33.21 22.65 13.46
C TYR A 120 -32.79 22.06 14.79
N ARG A 121 -33.73 21.95 15.73
CA ARG A 121 -33.55 21.17 16.96
C ARG A 121 -34.21 19.80 16.82
N GLY A 122 -33.42 18.72 16.79
CA GLY A 122 -33.89 17.35 16.59
C GLY A 122 -32.73 16.37 16.45
N LYS A 123 -32.97 15.26 15.75
CA LYS A 123 -31.95 14.25 15.39
C LYS A 123 -32.11 13.83 13.94
N ILE A 124 -31.02 13.43 13.30
CA ILE A 124 -31.07 12.88 11.94
C ILE A 124 -31.78 11.52 11.98
N PRO A 125 -32.81 11.29 11.15
CA PRO A 125 -33.54 10.04 11.16
C PRO A 125 -32.85 8.98 10.30
N GLY A 126 -32.51 7.83 10.89
CA GLY A 126 -31.98 6.67 10.14
C GLY A 126 -30.52 6.81 9.69
N SER A 127 -30.10 5.96 8.74
CA SER A 127 -28.73 5.92 8.22
C SER A 127 -28.58 6.70 6.92
N GLY A 128 -27.45 7.39 6.75
CA GLY A 128 -27.13 8.20 5.57
C GLY A 128 -27.44 9.68 5.80
N ASN A 129 -26.56 10.55 5.34
CA ASN A 129 -26.57 11.97 5.72
C ASN A 129 -26.27 12.92 4.55
N LYS A 130 -26.07 12.40 3.34
CA LYS A 130 -25.77 13.17 2.13
C LYS A 130 -26.31 12.46 0.90
N ASN A 131 -26.80 13.23 -0.07
CA ASN A 131 -27.08 12.74 -1.42
C ASN A 131 -26.58 13.74 -2.48
N THR A 132 -25.50 13.38 -3.17
CA THR A 132 -24.85 14.24 -4.18
C THR A 132 -25.74 14.56 -5.39
N LYS A 133 -26.81 13.77 -5.65
CA LYS A 133 -27.73 14.04 -6.77
C LYS A 133 -28.72 15.16 -6.46
N THR A 134 -29.17 15.24 -5.22
CA THR A 134 -30.13 16.27 -4.77
C THR A 134 -29.43 17.50 -4.21
N GLY A 135 -28.14 17.40 -3.88
CA GLY A 135 -27.34 18.48 -3.28
C GLY A 135 -27.66 18.73 -1.80
N VAL A 136 -28.40 17.83 -1.15
CA VAL A 136 -28.85 17.99 0.25
C VAL A 136 -27.99 17.14 1.19
N GLU A 137 -27.53 17.76 2.27
CA GLU A 137 -26.75 17.14 3.34
C GLU A 137 -27.32 17.48 4.72
N MET A 138 -27.17 16.58 5.69
CA MET A 138 -27.61 16.76 7.07
C MET A 138 -26.48 16.38 8.04
N TYR A 139 -26.27 17.19 9.07
CA TYR A 139 -25.22 16.96 10.07
C TYR A 139 -25.71 17.28 11.49
N GLU A 140 -25.50 16.32 12.40
CA GLU A 140 -25.78 16.50 13.84
C GLU A 140 -24.51 16.40 14.70
N HIS A 141 -23.37 15.97 14.14
CA HIS A 141 -22.08 15.96 14.82
C HIS A 141 -20.90 15.86 13.83
N THR A 142 -19.66 15.99 14.31
CA THR A 142 -18.38 15.70 13.58
C THR A 142 -18.07 16.56 12.36
N ARG A 143 -18.93 17.52 12.04
CA ARG A 143 -18.76 18.55 11.01
C ARG A 143 -19.09 19.92 11.60
N TYR A 144 -18.73 20.96 10.87
CA TYR A 144 -19.01 22.33 11.23
C TYR A 144 -19.63 23.04 10.04
N PHE A 145 -20.48 24.03 10.30
CA PHE A 145 -20.92 24.98 9.28
C PHE A 145 -20.11 26.25 9.40
N THR A 146 -19.69 26.80 8.26
CA THR A 146 -19.23 28.19 8.20
C THR A 146 -20.44 29.09 8.40
N MET A 147 -20.35 30.03 9.34
CA MET A 147 -21.45 30.90 9.71
C MET A 147 -21.27 32.26 9.04
N THR A 148 -22.25 32.71 8.27
CA THR A 148 -22.20 34.00 7.56
C THR A 148 -23.05 35.07 8.24
N GLY A 149 -24.12 34.66 8.93
CA GLY A 149 -25.13 35.59 9.46
C GLY A 149 -25.93 36.31 8.39
N ASN A 150 -25.74 35.97 7.11
CA ASN A 150 -26.47 36.54 5.98
C ASN A 150 -27.79 35.80 5.82
N LYS A 151 -28.78 36.22 6.61
CA LYS A 151 -30.09 35.57 6.71
C LYS A 151 -30.86 35.61 5.39
N LEU A 152 -31.60 34.54 5.12
CA LEU A 152 -32.59 34.52 4.04
C LEU A 152 -33.84 35.32 4.44
N ASP A 153 -34.54 35.86 3.44
CA ASP A 153 -35.87 36.43 3.64
C ASP A 153 -36.83 35.34 4.16
N GLY A 154 -37.46 35.59 5.31
CA GLY A 154 -38.31 34.61 6.00
C GLY A 154 -37.61 33.72 7.04
N ALA A 155 -36.29 33.87 7.22
CA ALA A 155 -35.56 33.19 8.30
C ALA A 155 -35.94 33.73 9.69
N THR A 156 -36.00 32.84 10.68
CA THR A 156 -36.32 33.20 12.07
C THR A 156 -35.07 33.43 12.91
N ASP A 157 -35.20 34.21 13.99
CA ASP A 157 -34.11 34.42 14.98
C ASP A 157 -33.95 33.26 15.97
N ILE A 158 -34.86 32.28 15.89
CA ILE A 158 -34.93 31.10 16.76
C ILE A 158 -34.75 29.85 15.90
N ILE A 159 -34.10 28.82 16.44
CA ILE A 159 -34.00 27.50 15.81
C ILE A 159 -35.26 26.71 16.11
N ALA A 160 -35.99 26.33 15.07
CA ALA A 160 -37.24 25.59 15.22
C ALA A 160 -37.01 24.15 15.72
N VAL A 161 -37.88 23.69 16.61
CA VAL A 161 -37.94 22.26 16.99
C VAL A 161 -38.53 21.47 15.83
N ASP A 162 -37.86 20.39 15.44
CA ASP A 162 -38.30 19.52 14.35
C ASP A 162 -39.73 19.02 14.58
N ASN A 163 -40.62 19.27 13.61
CA ASN A 163 -42.00 18.79 13.62
C ASN A 163 -42.22 17.61 12.66
N GLY A 164 -41.14 16.93 12.27
CA GLY A 164 -41.11 15.88 11.26
C GLY A 164 -40.52 16.34 9.92
N THR A 165 -40.07 17.59 9.83
CA THR A 165 -39.37 18.15 8.67
C THR A 165 -38.06 17.43 8.40
N LEU A 166 -37.24 17.16 9.43
CA LEU A 166 -35.96 16.45 9.26
C LEU A 166 -36.18 15.03 8.70
N LYS A 167 -37.23 14.34 9.15
CA LYS A 167 -37.63 13.03 8.62
C LYS A 167 -38.08 13.10 7.18
N TRP A 168 -38.90 14.09 6.84
CA TRP A 168 -39.35 14.28 5.47
C TRP A 168 -38.19 14.61 4.51
N ILE A 169 -37.28 15.51 4.92
CA ILE A 169 -36.07 15.84 4.14
C ILE A 169 -35.22 14.59 3.93
N HIS A 170 -35.01 13.82 4.99
CA HIS A 170 -34.23 12.58 4.93
C HIS A 170 -34.85 11.55 3.98
N GLU A 171 -36.14 11.27 4.13
CA GLU A 171 -36.83 10.24 3.33
C GLU A 171 -37.00 10.63 1.87
N THR A 172 -37.09 11.93 1.57
CA THR A 172 -37.39 12.45 0.23
C THR A 172 -36.12 12.76 -0.57
N TYR A 173 -35.10 13.33 0.08
CA TYR A 173 -33.90 13.83 -0.62
C TYR A 173 -32.61 13.10 -0.27
N ILE A 174 -32.53 12.42 0.89
CA ILE A 174 -31.30 11.71 1.31
C ILE A 174 -31.39 10.20 1.08
N ARG A 175 -32.52 9.59 1.42
CA ARG A 175 -32.71 8.15 1.31
C ARG A 175 -33.17 7.77 -0.10
N PRO A 176 -32.53 6.81 -0.78
CA PRO A 176 -33.09 6.25 -2.01
C PRO A 176 -34.41 5.52 -1.72
N PRO A 177 -35.40 5.54 -2.62
CA PRO A 177 -36.71 4.94 -2.38
C PRO A 177 -36.58 3.44 -2.09
N LYS A 178 -37.10 3.01 -0.92
CA LYS A 178 -37.11 1.60 -0.51
C LYS A 178 -38.18 0.82 -1.28
N ARG A 179 -37.76 -0.13 -2.15
CA ARG A 179 -38.63 -1.24 -2.58
C ARG A 179 -38.91 -2.16 -1.39
N LYS A 180 -40.20 -2.34 -1.04
CA LYS A 180 -40.65 -3.22 0.05
C LYS A 180 -40.33 -4.68 -0.29
N LYS A 181 -39.59 -5.37 0.59
CA LYS A 181 -39.37 -6.83 0.54
C LYS A 181 -40.68 -7.56 0.89
N LYS A 182 -41.18 -8.41 -0.01
CA LYS A 182 -42.18 -9.44 0.31
C LYS A 182 -41.47 -10.74 0.71
N ARG A 183 -42.08 -11.44 1.67
CA ARG A 183 -41.64 -12.72 2.25
C ARG A 183 -41.52 -13.81 1.19
N SER A 184 -40.55 -14.70 1.40
CA SER A 184 -40.32 -15.92 0.63
C SER A 184 -41.53 -16.86 0.65
N GLN A 185 -41.96 -17.29 -0.53
CA GLN A 185 -42.78 -18.48 -0.71
C GLN A 185 -42.06 -19.41 -1.69
N LYS A 186 -42.22 -20.71 -1.39
CA LYS A 186 -41.49 -21.85 -1.96
C LYS A 186 -41.64 -21.97 -3.48
N ASN A 187 -40.59 -22.51 -4.07
CA ASN A 187 -40.43 -22.93 -5.46
C ASN A 187 -41.67 -23.62 -6.05
N THR A 188 -42.16 -23.06 -7.15
CA THR A 188 -42.88 -23.78 -8.21
C THR A 188 -42.45 -23.15 -9.53
N SER A 189 -42.03 -23.96 -10.50
CA SER A 189 -41.59 -23.56 -11.83
C SER A 189 -42.62 -22.67 -12.51
N VAL A 190 -42.28 -21.41 -12.78
CA VAL A 190 -43.17 -20.44 -13.44
C VAL A 190 -43.20 -20.75 -14.95
N GLN A 191 -44.35 -21.22 -15.45
CA GLN A 191 -44.66 -21.16 -16.88
C GLN A 191 -45.03 -19.71 -17.26
N LEU A 192 -44.62 -19.25 -18.45
CA LEU A 192 -45.06 -17.95 -18.98
C LEU A 192 -46.58 -17.90 -19.05
N THR A 193 -47.19 -16.77 -18.69
CA THR A 193 -48.63 -16.59 -18.89
C THR A 193 -48.95 -16.41 -20.38
N ASP A 194 -50.21 -16.65 -20.76
CA ASP A 194 -50.66 -16.53 -22.16
C ASP A 194 -50.39 -15.10 -22.70
N ASP A 195 -50.58 -14.07 -21.88
CA ASP A 195 -50.32 -12.67 -22.25
C ASP A 195 -48.83 -12.35 -22.41
N ASP A 196 -48.00 -12.81 -21.46
CA ASP A 196 -46.54 -12.59 -21.51
C ASP A 196 -45.92 -13.27 -22.74
N LEU A 197 -46.41 -14.48 -23.07
CA LEU A 197 -45.99 -15.23 -24.24
C LEU A 197 -46.29 -14.46 -25.52
N LEU A 198 -47.49 -13.89 -25.64
CA LEU A 198 -47.88 -13.11 -26.81
C LEU A 198 -47.07 -11.82 -26.95
N GLU A 199 -46.80 -11.12 -25.85
CA GLU A 199 -45.96 -9.94 -25.87
C GLU A 199 -44.53 -10.26 -26.31
N LEU A 200 -43.94 -11.33 -25.77
CA LEU A 200 -42.60 -11.80 -26.17
C LEU A 200 -42.56 -12.23 -27.64
N ALA A 201 -43.57 -12.97 -28.11
CA ALA A 201 -43.65 -13.45 -29.47
C ALA A 201 -43.82 -12.31 -30.50
N LYS A 202 -44.59 -11.25 -30.15
CA LYS A 202 -44.79 -10.06 -30.99
C LYS A 202 -43.56 -9.15 -31.05
N ASN A 203 -42.76 -9.11 -29.99
CA ASN A 203 -41.58 -8.24 -29.89
C ASN A 203 -40.25 -8.91 -30.33
N ALA A 204 -40.29 -10.19 -30.70
CA ALA A 204 -39.12 -10.92 -31.18
C ALA A 204 -38.66 -10.45 -32.58
N GLU A 205 -37.45 -10.85 -33.00
CA GLU A 205 -36.89 -10.53 -34.33
C GLU A 205 -37.83 -10.95 -35.49
N ASN A 206 -38.60 -12.03 -35.30
CA ASN A 206 -39.63 -12.51 -36.24
C ASN A 206 -41.06 -12.11 -35.84
N GLY A 207 -41.21 -11.07 -35.02
CA GLY A 207 -42.45 -10.66 -34.37
C GLY A 207 -43.49 -10.09 -35.32
N GLU A 208 -43.08 -9.45 -36.41
CA GLU A 208 -44.00 -8.97 -37.46
C GLU A 208 -44.71 -10.15 -38.14
N ALA A 209 -43.96 -11.21 -38.48
CA ALA A 209 -44.52 -12.42 -39.07
C ALA A 209 -45.41 -13.20 -38.09
N PHE A 210 -45.10 -13.16 -36.78
CA PHE A 210 -45.98 -13.71 -35.74
C PHE A 210 -47.28 -12.90 -35.63
N THR A 211 -47.19 -11.57 -35.66
CA THR A 211 -48.34 -10.66 -35.53
C THR A 211 -49.32 -10.83 -36.68
N LYS A 212 -48.83 -10.87 -37.93
CA LYS A 212 -49.67 -11.13 -39.11
C LYS A 212 -50.45 -12.46 -39.01
N LEU A 213 -49.77 -13.53 -38.60
CA LEU A 213 -50.41 -14.82 -38.35
C LEU A 213 -51.41 -14.77 -37.19
N TRP A 214 -51.06 -14.08 -36.10
CA TRP A 214 -51.91 -13.93 -34.93
C TRP A 214 -53.21 -13.18 -35.24
N GLU A 215 -53.15 -12.16 -36.11
CA GLU A 215 -54.30 -11.35 -36.54
C GLU A 215 -55.12 -12.00 -37.66
N GLY A 216 -54.64 -13.11 -38.24
CA GLY A 216 -55.33 -13.85 -39.30
C GLY A 216 -55.02 -13.37 -40.72
N GLU A 217 -53.98 -12.56 -40.90
CA GLU A 217 -53.50 -12.02 -42.19
C GLU A 217 -52.53 -13.00 -42.87
N TRP A 218 -53.04 -14.14 -43.34
CA TRP A 218 -52.21 -15.21 -43.91
C TRP A 218 -52.15 -15.23 -45.45
N GLN A 219 -53.09 -14.56 -46.13
CA GLN A 219 -53.37 -14.71 -47.56
C GLN A 219 -52.20 -14.27 -48.46
N GLU A 220 -51.34 -13.37 -47.98
CA GLU A 220 -50.19 -12.90 -48.74
C GLU A 220 -48.97 -13.83 -48.64
N ASN A 221 -48.90 -14.67 -47.60
CA ASN A 221 -47.69 -15.41 -47.23
C ASN A 221 -47.85 -16.95 -47.24
N TYR A 222 -49.08 -17.47 -47.32
CA TYR A 222 -49.37 -18.91 -47.26
C TYR A 222 -50.36 -19.34 -48.33
N ALA A 223 -50.12 -20.49 -48.98
CA ALA A 223 -50.95 -20.98 -50.08
C ALA A 223 -52.30 -21.54 -49.59
N SER A 224 -52.38 -21.92 -48.32
CA SER A 224 -53.64 -22.28 -47.67
C SER A 224 -53.65 -21.89 -46.20
N GLN A 225 -54.85 -21.65 -45.66
CA GLN A 225 -55.01 -21.37 -44.22
C GLN A 225 -54.51 -22.54 -43.34
N SER A 226 -54.52 -23.79 -43.84
CA SER A 226 -54.00 -24.93 -43.07
C SER A 226 -52.48 -24.89 -42.91
N GLU A 227 -51.76 -24.27 -43.84
CA GLU A 227 -50.31 -24.02 -43.73
C GLU A 227 -50.02 -22.89 -42.73
N ALA A 228 -50.86 -21.84 -42.73
CA ALA A 228 -50.80 -20.77 -41.75
C ALA A 228 -51.08 -21.26 -40.32
N ASP A 229 -52.06 -22.15 -40.16
CA ASP A 229 -52.39 -22.80 -38.88
C ASP A 229 -51.16 -23.54 -38.32
N MET A 230 -50.45 -24.30 -39.17
CA MET A 230 -49.22 -25.01 -38.78
C MET A 230 -48.08 -24.04 -38.43
N ALA A 231 -47.88 -22.99 -39.23
CA ALA A 231 -46.83 -22.01 -39.00
C ALA A 231 -47.01 -21.25 -37.68
N LEU A 232 -48.25 -20.86 -37.34
CA LEU A 232 -48.55 -20.26 -36.05
C LEU A 232 -48.33 -21.26 -34.91
N CYS A 233 -48.75 -22.53 -35.07
CA CYS A 233 -48.52 -23.56 -34.06
C CYS A 233 -47.04 -23.85 -33.80
N CYS A 234 -46.16 -23.85 -34.81
CA CYS A 234 -44.71 -24.01 -34.59
C CYS A 234 -44.12 -22.83 -33.82
N LYS A 235 -44.58 -21.60 -34.10
CA LYS A 235 -44.17 -20.41 -33.32
C LYS A 235 -44.66 -20.51 -31.88
N LEU A 236 -45.90 -20.92 -31.64
CA LEU A 236 -46.43 -21.15 -30.30
C LEU A 236 -45.71 -22.31 -29.58
N ALA A 237 -45.32 -23.37 -30.30
CA ALA A 237 -44.56 -24.49 -29.74
C ALA A 237 -43.19 -24.04 -29.22
N PHE A 238 -42.49 -23.17 -29.96
CA PHE A 238 -41.24 -22.57 -29.53
C PHE A 238 -41.43 -21.77 -28.22
N TRP A 239 -42.40 -20.85 -28.18
CA TRP A 239 -42.57 -19.94 -27.04
C TRP A 239 -43.18 -20.57 -25.79
N SER A 240 -44.06 -21.56 -25.96
CA SER A 240 -44.75 -22.24 -24.85
C SER A 240 -43.97 -23.43 -24.27
N GLY A 241 -42.78 -23.73 -24.81
CA GLY A 241 -42.05 -24.95 -24.44
C GLY A 241 -42.80 -26.23 -24.79
N LYS A 242 -43.52 -26.24 -25.93
CA LYS A 242 -44.39 -27.34 -26.39
C LYS A 242 -45.55 -27.68 -25.44
N ASN A 243 -46.02 -26.71 -24.65
CA ASN A 243 -47.21 -26.89 -23.83
C ASN A 243 -48.48 -26.85 -24.70
N LYS A 244 -48.94 -28.03 -25.13
CA LYS A 244 -50.10 -28.20 -26.02
C LYS A 244 -51.38 -27.53 -25.51
N GLU A 245 -51.62 -27.51 -24.19
CA GLU A 245 -52.80 -26.87 -23.60
C GLU A 245 -52.73 -25.35 -23.73
N GLN A 246 -51.56 -24.76 -23.48
CA GLN A 246 -51.33 -23.32 -23.67
C GLN A 246 -51.37 -22.94 -25.14
N MET A 247 -50.78 -23.75 -26.02
CA MET A 247 -50.85 -23.56 -27.46
C MET A 247 -52.29 -23.59 -27.98
N ASP A 248 -53.14 -24.52 -27.51
CA ASP A 248 -54.55 -24.58 -27.89
C ASP A 248 -55.32 -23.34 -27.43
N ARG A 249 -55.16 -22.93 -26.16
CA ARG A 249 -55.79 -21.71 -25.63
C ARG A 249 -55.41 -20.46 -26.42
N LEU A 250 -54.13 -20.34 -26.80
CA LEU A 250 -53.63 -19.23 -27.58
C LEU A 250 -54.11 -19.30 -29.03
N PHE A 251 -54.08 -20.47 -29.67
CA PHE A 251 -54.55 -20.62 -31.03
C PHE A 251 -56.03 -20.23 -31.17
N ARG A 252 -56.86 -20.58 -30.19
CA ARG A 252 -58.29 -20.19 -30.13
C ARG A 252 -58.52 -18.68 -30.00
N GLN A 253 -57.53 -17.93 -29.53
CA GLN A 253 -57.57 -16.47 -29.43
C GLN A 253 -57.03 -15.76 -30.69
N SER A 254 -56.44 -16.50 -31.62
CA SER A 254 -55.91 -15.95 -32.86
C SER A 254 -57.00 -15.75 -33.92
N GLY A 255 -56.75 -14.86 -34.88
CA GLY A 255 -57.59 -14.65 -36.07
C GLY A 255 -57.65 -15.85 -37.03
N LEU A 256 -56.88 -16.93 -36.76
CA LEU A 256 -56.91 -18.16 -37.55
C LEU A 256 -57.93 -19.20 -37.03
N PHE A 257 -58.49 -19.01 -35.83
CA PHE A 257 -59.44 -19.96 -35.24
C PHE A 257 -60.73 -20.07 -36.06
N ARG A 258 -61.23 -21.31 -36.22
CA ARG A 258 -62.46 -21.65 -36.96
C ARG A 258 -62.98 -23.02 -36.54
N GLU A 259 -64.26 -23.32 -36.84
CA GLU A 259 -64.91 -24.60 -36.51
C GLU A 259 -64.12 -25.85 -36.94
N LYS A 260 -63.31 -25.76 -38.00
CA LYS A 260 -62.44 -26.86 -38.45
C LYS A 260 -61.52 -27.35 -37.35
N TRP A 261 -61.05 -26.48 -36.45
CA TRP A 261 -60.16 -26.79 -35.34
C TRP A 261 -60.68 -27.95 -34.47
N ASP A 262 -61.99 -27.97 -34.21
CA ASP A 262 -62.64 -28.95 -33.34
C ASP A 262 -63.27 -30.13 -34.11
N LYS A 263 -63.16 -30.19 -35.44
CA LYS A 263 -63.70 -31.29 -36.25
C LYS A 263 -62.77 -32.50 -36.22
N ARG A 264 -63.35 -33.69 -36.07
CA ARG A 264 -62.62 -34.96 -36.19
C ARG A 264 -62.28 -35.22 -37.66
N HIS A 265 -60.99 -35.25 -37.96
CA HIS A 265 -60.48 -35.38 -39.34
C HIS A 265 -59.63 -36.63 -39.56
N HIS A 266 -59.28 -37.36 -38.50
CA HIS A 266 -58.34 -38.49 -38.55
C HIS A 266 -58.97 -39.80 -38.06
N ALA A 267 -58.53 -40.93 -38.63
CA ALA A 267 -59.00 -42.27 -38.27
C ALA A 267 -58.71 -42.65 -36.80
N SER A 268 -57.82 -41.92 -36.13
CA SER A 268 -57.50 -42.03 -34.70
C SER A 268 -58.55 -41.41 -33.78
N GLY A 269 -59.54 -40.68 -34.31
CA GLY A 269 -60.55 -39.96 -33.53
C GLY A 269 -60.14 -38.56 -33.05
N ALA A 270 -58.91 -38.13 -33.35
CA ALA A 270 -58.38 -36.81 -33.00
C ALA A 270 -58.99 -35.67 -33.83
N THR A 271 -59.06 -34.48 -33.23
CA THR A 271 -59.48 -33.25 -33.93
C THR A 271 -58.36 -32.73 -34.84
N TYR A 272 -58.71 -31.90 -35.82
CA TYR A 272 -57.72 -31.22 -36.66
C TYR A 272 -56.73 -30.39 -35.82
N GLY A 273 -57.20 -29.72 -34.78
CA GLY A 273 -56.37 -28.94 -33.86
C GLY A 273 -55.37 -29.79 -33.08
N GLU A 274 -55.83 -30.91 -32.49
CA GLU A 274 -54.98 -31.83 -31.73
C GLU A 274 -53.82 -32.39 -32.57
N GLU A 275 -54.11 -32.81 -33.81
CA GLU A 275 -53.10 -33.31 -34.74
C GLU A 275 -52.12 -32.20 -35.18
N THR A 276 -52.62 -30.98 -35.42
CA THR A 276 -51.80 -29.83 -35.82
C THR A 276 -50.84 -29.42 -34.70
N LEU A 277 -51.32 -29.37 -33.45
CA LEU A 277 -50.49 -29.10 -32.27
C LEU A 277 -49.44 -30.19 -32.05
N SER A 278 -49.79 -31.47 -32.26
CA SER A 278 -48.83 -32.56 -32.13
C SER A 278 -47.71 -32.46 -33.17
N LYS A 279 -48.07 -32.27 -34.45
CA LYS A 279 -47.08 -32.09 -35.52
C LYS A 279 -46.21 -30.86 -35.30
N ALA A 280 -46.78 -29.74 -34.84
CA ALA A 280 -46.00 -28.55 -34.53
C ALA A 280 -44.97 -28.79 -33.40
N CYS A 281 -45.34 -29.56 -32.37
CA CYS A 281 -44.40 -29.97 -31.32
C CYS A 281 -43.30 -30.89 -31.84
N ASP A 282 -43.61 -31.76 -32.79
CA ASP A 282 -42.64 -32.69 -33.40
C ASP A 282 -41.68 -31.97 -34.37
N ILE A 283 -42.19 -31.00 -35.15
CA ILE A 283 -41.42 -30.22 -36.14
C ILE A 283 -40.50 -29.19 -35.47
N THR A 284 -40.90 -28.63 -34.33
CA THR A 284 -40.15 -27.55 -33.68
C THR A 284 -38.99 -28.13 -32.87
N GLU A 285 -37.75 -28.00 -33.36
CA GLU A 285 -36.56 -28.57 -32.71
C GLU A 285 -36.16 -27.82 -31.42
N ASP A 286 -36.12 -26.49 -31.46
CA ASP A 286 -35.74 -25.62 -30.35
C ASP A 286 -36.96 -25.09 -29.56
N VAL A 287 -36.81 -24.91 -28.25
CA VAL A 287 -37.85 -24.29 -27.40
C VAL A 287 -37.28 -23.15 -26.58
N TYR A 288 -38.11 -22.14 -26.32
CA TYR A 288 -37.81 -21.09 -25.37
C TYR A 288 -37.72 -21.68 -23.96
N ALA A 289 -36.50 -21.84 -23.45
CA ALA A 289 -36.24 -22.17 -22.07
C ALA A 289 -35.85 -20.88 -21.33
N PRO A 290 -36.69 -20.35 -20.42
CA PRO A 290 -36.23 -19.31 -19.52
C PRO A 290 -35.18 -19.92 -18.59
N GLY A 291 -33.90 -19.79 -18.96
CA GLY A 291 -32.77 -20.13 -18.11
C GLY A 291 -32.97 -19.47 -16.74
N GLY A 292 -32.94 -20.29 -15.69
CA GLY A 292 -33.33 -19.89 -14.34
C GLY A 292 -32.59 -18.64 -13.88
N ASP A 293 -33.35 -17.62 -13.45
CA ASP A 293 -32.99 -16.45 -12.63
C ASP A 293 -31.59 -15.81 -12.74
N ALA A 294 -30.82 -16.07 -13.78
CA ALA A 294 -29.52 -15.46 -13.99
C ALA A 294 -29.72 -14.01 -14.40
N ALA A 295 -29.38 -13.12 -13.47
CA ALA A 295 -29.49 -11.69 -13.63
C ALA A 295 -28.67 -11.18 -14.83
N VAL A 296 -27.54 -11.83 -15.13
CA VAL A 296 -26.67 -11.61 -16.27
C VAL A 296 -26.48 -12.94 -17.01
N PHE A 297 -26.47 -12.90 -18.34
CA PHE A 297 -26.23 -14.07 -19.17
C PHE A 297 -25.42 -13.71 -20.41
N GLU A 298 -24.74 -14.70 -20.98
CA GLU A 298 -24.01 -14.58 -22.23
C GLU A 298 -24.90 -14.91 -23.43
N TYR A 299 -24.83 -14.11 -24.49
CA TYR A 299 -25.48 -14.40 -25.77
C TYR A 299 -24.69 -13.80 -26.94
N LYS A 300 -24.42 -14.61 -27.98
CA LYS A 300 -23.68 -14.21 -29.19
C LYS A 300 -22.36 -13.45 -28.89
N GLY A 301 -21.57 -13.89 -27.91
CA GLY A 301 -20.27 -13.30 -27.58
C GLY A 301 -20.35 -11.96 -26.84
N GLN A 302 -21.44 -11.72 -26.10
CA GLN A 302 -21.68 -10.51 -25.31
C GLN A 302 -22.43 -10.84 -24.02
N TYR A 303 -22.29 -10.01 -22.98
CA TYR A 303 -23.12 -10.11 -21.76
C TYR A 303 -24.34 -9.20 -21.81
N TYR A 304 -25.47 -9.73 -21.36
CA TYR A 304 -26.76 -9.04 -21.27
C TYR A 304 -27.29 -9.07 -19.85
N ARG A 305 -28.05 -8.02 -19.47
CA ARG A 305 -28.80 -7.94 -18.21
C ARG A 305 -30.27 -8.30 -18.46
N LYS A 306 -30.80 -9.24 -17.66
CA LYS A 306 -32.25 -9.54 -17.62
C LYS A 306 -32.93 -8.86 -16.43
N ARG A 307 -33.85 -7.93 -16.70
CA ARG A 307 -34.81 -7.39 -15.71
C ARG A 307 -36.20 -7.99 -15.98
N ILE A 308 -37.11 -7.83 -15.01
CA ILE A 308 -38.46 -8.43 -15.03
C ILE A 308 -39.16 -8.16 -16.38
N ASP A 309 -38.98 -6.97 -16.96
CA ASP A 309 -39.70 -6.55 -18.16
C ASP A 309 -38.78 -6.22 -19.36
N ASN A 310 -37.45 -6.35 -19.26
CA ASN A 310 -36.51 -5.89 -20.29
C ASN A 310 -35.15 -6.59 -20.28
N ILE A 311 -34.56 -6.77 -21.46
CA ILE A 311 -33.18 -7.26 -21.66
C ILE A 311 -32.36 -6.16 -22.33
N TYR A 312 -31.17 -5.85 -21.81
CA TYR A 312 -30.26 -4.88 -22.44
C TYR A 312 -28.80 -5.30 -22.36
N LEU A 313 -28.02 -4.81 -23.33
CA LEU A 313 -26.60 -5.11 -23.51
C LEU A 313 -25.74 -4.49 -22.39
N LEU A 314 -24.80 -5.27 -21.86
CA LEU A 314 -23.81 -4.81 -20.88
C LEU A 314 -22.43 -4.61 -21.49
N THR A 315 -21.97 -5.55 -22.31
CA THR A 315 -20.62 -5.52 -22.90
C THR A 315 -20.68 -5.86 -24.39
N ASN A 316 -19.69 -5.39 -25.17
CA ASN A 316 -19.49 -5.84 -26.55
C ASN A 316 -18.47 -6.99 -26.69
N PHE A 317 -18.13 -7.63 -25.57
CA PHE A 317 -17.15 -8.71 -25.45
C PHE A 317 -17.54 -9.70 -24.35
N VAL A 318 -16.90 -10.87 -24.34
CA VAL A 318 -16.97 -11.87 -23.26
C VAL A 318 -15.61 -12.08 -22.60
N PHE A 319 -15.61 -12.54 -21.35
CA PHE A 319 -14.41 -12.95 -20.62
C PHE A 319 -14.10 -14.40 -20.96
N MET A 320 -12.90 -14.65 -21.51
CA MET A 320 -12.31 -15.99 -21.55
C MET A 320 -11.27 -16.10 -20.43
N PRO A 321 -11.55 -16.87 -19.36
CA PRO A 321 -10.63 -17.05 -18.24
C PRO A 321 -9.24 -17.51 -18.69
N VAL A 322 -8.19 -16.84 -18.22
CA VAL A 322 -6.79 -17.32 -18.37
C VAL A 322 -6.27 -17.81 -17.04
N GLU A 323 -6.38 -17.00 -15.98
CA GLU A 323 -6.01 -17.40 -14.61
C GLU A 323 -6.62 -16.46 -13.56
N MET A 324 -6.81 -16.99 -12.36
CA MET A 324 -7.20 -16.22 -11.17
C MET A 324 -6.15 -16.43 -10.08
N ILE A 325 -5.48 -15.35 -9.67
CA ILE A 325 -4.44 -15.37 -8.64
C ILE A 325 -5.05 -14.83 -7.34
N VAL A 326 -5.16 -15.69 -6.33
CA VAL A 326 -5.77 -15.39 -5.04
C VAL A 326 -4.69 -15.19 -3.99
N ALA A 327 -4.58 -13.99 -3.42
CA ALA A 327 -3.73 -13.68 -2.26
C ALA A 327 -4.59 -13.25 -1.07
N ASP A 328 -3.98 -13.15 0.12
CA ASP A 328 -4.68 -12.90 1.39
C ASP A 328 -5.53 -11.62 1.41
N GLU A 329 -5.08 -10.56 0.72
CA GLU A 329 -5.74 -9.25 0.73
C GLU A 329 -6.44 -8.90 -0.58
N GLU A 330 -6.00 -9.45 -1.71
CA GLU A 330 -6.52 -9.09 -3.03
C GLU A 330 -6.41 -10.26 -4.02
N THR A 331 -7.39 -10.33 -4.93
CA THR A 331 -7.40 -11.26 -6.06
C THR A 331 -7.13 -10.51 -7.37
N GLN A 332 -6.30 -11.10 -8.21
CA GLN A 332 -6.01 -10.68 -9.58
C GLN A 332 -6.64 -11.67 -10.56
N LEU A 333 -7.30 -11.17 -11.61
CA LEU A 333 -7.90 -11.98 -12.67
C LEU A 333 -7.26 -11.61 -14.01
N THR A 334 -6.80 -12.58 -14.77
CA THR A 334 -6.29 -12.37 -16.13
C THR A 334 -7.23 -13.07 -17.11
N ALA A 335 -7.79 -12.33 -18.06
CA ALA A 335 -8.70 -12.88 -19.06
C ALA A 335 -8.41 -12.34 -20.45
N ASP A 336 -8.72 -13.15 -21.45
CA ASP A 336 -8.80 -12.75 -22.85
C ASP A 336 -10.22 -12.23 -23.11
N LEU A 337 -10.33 -10.93 -23.38
CA LEU A 337 -11.62 -10.32 -23.73
C LEU A 337 -11.85 -10.43 -25.23
N VAL A 338 -12.83 -11.24 -25.61
CA VAL A 338 -13.13 -11.55 -27.01
C VAL A 338 -14.34 -10.74 -27.46
N THR A 339 -14.17 -9.88 -28.47
CA THR A 339 -15.26 -9.08 -29.03
C THR A 339 -16.11 -9.89 -30.01
N VAL A 340 -17.29 -9.38 -30.34
CA VAL A 340 -18.15 -9.96 -31.40
C VAL A 340 -17.48 -10.05 -32.78
N ARG A 341 -16.40 -9.32 -33.01
CA ARG A 341 -15.61 -9.35 -34.26
C ARG A 341 -14.48 -10.39 -34.21
N GLY A 342 -14.34 -11.13 -33.11
CA GLY A 342 -13.26 -12.09 -32.88
C GLY A 342 -11.94 -11.46 -32.45
N GLU A 343 -11.91 -10.16 -32.17
CA GLU A 343 -10.71 -9.49 -31.66
C GLU A 343 -10.49 -9.90 -30.20
N THR A 344 -9.25 -10.24 -29.84
CA THR A 344 -8.92 -10.72 -28.49
C THR A 344 -7.98 -9.75 -27.80
N TYR A 345 -8.33 -9.34 -26.58
CA TYR A 345 -7.52 -8.43 -25.76
C TYR A 345 -7.25 -9.05 -24.38
N ARG A 346 -6.00 -9.44 -24.13
CA ARG A 346 -5.58 -9.94 -22.80
C ARG A 346 -5.47 -8.79 -21.80
N LEU A 347 -6.29 -8.81 -20.76
CA LEU A 347 -6.29 -7.82 -19.68
C LEU A 347 -6.21 -8.47 -18.30
N THR A 348 -5.50 -7.78 -17.40
CA THR A 348 -5.39 -8.10 -15.99
C THR A 348 -6.25 -7.13 -15.18
N PHE A 349 -7.13 -7.66 -14.35
CA PHE A 349 -8.03 -6.94 -13.45
C PHE A 349 -7.69 -7.24 -12.00
N MET A 350 -7.74 -6.22 -11.16
CA MET A 350 -7.80 -6.39 -9.71
C MET A 350 -9.26 -6.38 -9.27
N THR A 351 -9.58 -7.04 -8.15
CA THR A 351 -10.92 -6.95 -7.53
C THR A 351 -11.40 -5.50 -7.35
N THR A 352 -10.49 -4.56 -7.10
CA THR A 352 -10.79 -3.12 -6.98
C THR A 352 -11.21 -2.45 -8.29
N ASP A 353 -10.88 -3.04 -9.45
CA ASP A 353 -11.28 -2.52 -10.76
C ASP A 353 -12.79 -2.70 -10.99
N PHE A 354 -13.40 -3.70 -10.35
CA PHE A 354 -14.85 -3.93 -10.39
C PHE A 354 -15.64 -3.08 -9.38
N ALA A 355 -14.99 -2.20 -8.61
CA ALA A 355 -15.66 -1.46 -7.53
C ALA A 355 -16.68 -0.41 -8.02
N ASN A 356 -16.54 0.07 -9.25
CA ASN A 356 -17.52 0.95 -9.91
C ASN A 356 -17.24 1.03 -11.42
N GLN A 357 -18.20 1.57 -12.16
CA GLN A 357 -18.16 1.71 -13.61
C GLN A 357 -16.93 2.48 -14.09
N GLN A 358 -16.51 3.53 -13.39
CA GLN A 358 -15.38 4.35 -13.81
C GLN A 358 -14.06 3.55 -13.75
N LYS A 359 -13.81 2.85 -12.64
CA LYS A 359 -12.61 2.01 -12.49
C LYS A 359 -12.61 0.86 -13.50
N PHE A 360 -13.75 0.21 -13.70
CA PHE A 360 -13.86 -0.90 -14.65
C PHE A 360 -13.60 -0.43 -16.08
N LYS A 361 -14.22 0.69 -16.50
CA LYS A 361 -13.95 1.31 -17.80
C LYS A 361 -12.49 1.73 -17.96
N ASN A 362 -11.87 2.30 -16.92
CA ASN A 362 -10.45 2.63 -16.96
C ASN A 362 -9.58 1.38 -17.16
N ALA A 363 -9.94 0.25 -16.54
CA ALA A 363 -9.24 -1.02 -16.73
C ALA A 363 -9.38 -1.55 -18.17
N LEU A 364 -10.59 -1.51 -18.74
CA LEU A 364 -10.85 -1.87 -20.15
C LEU A 364 -10.05 -0.99 -21.12
N ASN A 365 -9.95 0.31 -20.81
CA ASN A 365 -9.29 1.30 -21.66
C ASN A 365 -7.75 1.32 -21.55
N LYS A 366 -7.14 0.47 -20.71
CA LYS A 366 -5.68 0.47 -20.50
C LYS A 366 -4.88 0.21 -21.78
N ARG A 367 -5.38 -0.66 -22.67
CA ARG A 367 -4.65 -1.10 -23.88
C ARG A 367 -5.41 -0.91 -25.19
N THR A 368 -6.71 -0.60 -25.14
CA THR A 368 -7.57 -0.49 -26.32
C THR A 368 -8.77 0.41 -26.03
N ILE A 369 -9.38 0.97 -27.07
CA ILE A 369 -10.66 1.70 -27.00
C ILE A 369 -11.84 0.87 -27.55
N ALA A 370 -11.58 -0.36 -28.00
CA ALA A 370 -12.58 -1.21 -28.65
C ALA A 370 -13.55 -1.88 -27.66
N LEU A 371 -13.17 -1.96 -26.38
CA LEU A 371 -13.96 -2.61 -25.33
C LEU A 371 -14.92 -1.60 -24.70
N SER A 372 -16.19 -1.97 -24.59
CA SER A 372 -17.24 -1.10 -24.07
C SER A 372 -18.07 -1.81 -23.00
N TYR A 373 -18.35 -1.07 -21.92
CA TYR A 373 -19.29 -1.45 -20.88
C TYR A 373 -20.36 -0.38 -20.70
N THR A 374 -21.62 -0.74 -20.87
CA THR A 374 -22.80 0.16 -20.88
C THR A 374 -23.69 0.01 -19.65
N GLY A 375 -23.46 -0.98 -18.80
CA GLY A 375 -24.27 -1.23 -17.59
C GLY A 375 -24.02 -0.25 -16.43
N SER A 376 -24.93 -0.24 -15.45
CA SER A 376 -24.79 0.54 -14.21
C SER A 376 -23.80 -0.10 -13.21
N ASP A 377 -23.50 0.57 -12.09
CA ASP A 377 -22.71 -0.03 -11.00
C ASP A 377 -23.37 -1.30 -10.43
N GLY A 378 -24.71 -1.31 -10.31
CA GLY A 378 -25.43 -2.50 -9.87
C GLY A 378 -25.39 -3.64 -10.88
N ASP A 379 -25.33 -3.32 -12.18
CA ASP A 379 -25.15 -4.33 -13.21
C ASP A 379 -23.70 -4.86 -13.23
N LEU A 380 -22.73 -4.03 -12.83
CA LEU A 380 -21.33 -4.42 -12.74
C LEU A 380 -21.11 -5.43 -11.61
N GLU A 381 -21.78 -5.26 -10.47
CA GLU A 381 -21.75 -6.25 -9.38
C GLU A 381 -22.34 -7.59 -9.81
N LEU A 382 -23.39 -7.58 -10.63
CA LEU A 382 -24.00 -8.81 -11.15
C LEU A 382 -23.11 -9.47 -12.22
N LEU A 383 -22.51 -8.66 -13.09
CA LEU A 383 -21.52 -9.14 -14.07
C LEU A 383 -20.29 -9.72 -13.36
N LYS A 384 -19.82 -9.08 -12.29
CA LYS A 384 -18.73 -9.57 -11.44
C LYS A 384 -19.06 -10.92 -10.82
N ALA A 385 -20.28 -11.08 -10.28
CA ALA A 385 -20.74 -12.37 -9.75
C ALA A 385 -20.73 -13.45 -10.84
N TYR A 386 -21.27 -13.15 -12.02
CA TYR A 386 -21.22 -14.06 -13.17
C TYR A 386 -19.79 -14.44 -13.56
N ILE A 387 -18.90 -13.44 -13.71
CA ILE A 387 -17.48 -13.67 -14.07
C ILE A 387 -16.76 -14.51 -13.02
N SER A 388 -17.08 -14.33 -11.72
CA SER A 388 -16.47 -15.10 -10.65
C SER A 388 -16.84 -16.59 -10.64
N GLU A 389 -17.95 -16.96 -11.28
CA GLU A 389 -18.43 -18.34 -11.42
C GLU A 389 -17.93 -19.04 -12.68
N LEU A 390 -17.18 -18.35 -13.55
CA LEU A 390 -16.54 -18.98 -14.70
C LEU A 390 -15.48 -20.00 -14.24
N ASP A 391 -15.13 -20.93 -15.13
CA ASP A 391 -14.09 -21.92 -14.85
C ASP A 391 -12.69 -21.27 -14.94
N TRP A 392 -12.10 -20.97 -13.78
CA TRP A 392 -10.81 -20.30 -13.67
C TRP A 392 -9.71 -21.28 -13.25
N PRO A 393 -8.55 -21.27 -13.95
CA PRO A 393 -7.32 -21.81 -13.39
C PRO A 393 -6.88 -20.96 -12.18
N VAL A 394 -7.07 -21.46 -10.97
CA VAL A 394 -6.76 -20.72 -9.73
C VAL A 394 -5.32 -20.98 -9.29
N LYS A 395 -4.60 -19.91 -8.94
CA LYS A 395 -3.24 -19.94 -8.38
C LYS A 395 -3.18 -19.15 -7.08
N LYS A 396 -2.27 -19.52 -6.19
CA LYS A 396 -1.90 -18.77 -4.99
C LYS A 396 -1.04 -17.56 -5.36
N GLY A 397 -1.44 -16.38 -4.89
CA GLY A 397 -0.73 -15.12 -5.11
C GLY A 397 0.19 -14.77 -3.95
N VAL A 398 1.41 -14.34 -4.27
CA VAL A 398 2.34 -13.76 -3.30
C VAL A 398 2.72 -12.32 -3.67
N LYS A 399 3.11 -11.51 -2.67
CA LYS A 399 3.47 -10.10 -2.86
C LYS A 399 4.90 -9.92 -3.38
N ALA A 400 5.85 -10.75 -2.93
CA ALA A 400 7.27 -10.59 -3.24
C ALA A 400 7.83 -11.75 -4.07
N MET A 401 8.85 -11.49 -4.88
CA MET A 401 9.71 -12.52 -5.45
C MET A 401 10.59 -13.13 -4.37
N GLY A 402 10.67 -14.46 -4.35
CA GLY A 402 11.70 -15.20 -3.63
C GLY A 402 11.16 -16.44 -2.96
N VAL A 403 11.65 -16.77 -1.76
CA VAL A 403 11.43 -18.08 -1.15
C VAL A 403 10.13 -18.12 -0.34
N TYR A 404 9.34 -19.18 -0.50
CA TYR A 404 8.09 -19.42 0.23
C TYR A 404 7.94 -20.89 0.62
N GLU A 405 7.26 -21.14 1.72
CA GLU A 405 6.76 -22.47 2.05
C GLU A 405 5.42 -22.70 1.33
N HIS A 406 5.38 -23.75 0.50
CA HIS A 406 4.22 -24.17 -0.27
C HIS A 406 4.09 -25.69 -0.20
N GLU A 407 2.93 -26.18 0.24
CA GLU A 407 2.68 -27.62 0.46
C GLU A 407 3.72 -28.37 1.31
N LYS A 408 4.35 -27.68 2.28
CA LYS A 408 5.45 -28.16 3.16
C LYS A 408 6.82 -28.28 2.49
N GLU A 409 6.97 -27.80 1.26
CA GLU A 409 8.25 -27.66 0.58
C GLU A 409 8.60 -26.18 0.40
N MET A 410 9.89 -25.90 0.23
CA MET A 410 10.35 -24.54 -0.08
C MET A 410 10.40 -24.36 -1.59
N VAL A 411 9.73 -23.34 -2.09
CA VAL A 411 9.69 -22.97 -3.51
C VAL A 411 10.25 -21.57 -3.70
N PHE A 412 10.84 -21.30 -4.86
CA PHE A 412 11.21 -19.96 -5.27
C PHE A 412 10.21 -19.42 -6.27
N VAL A 413 9.51 -18.36 -5.91
CA VAL A 413 8.59 -17.63 -6.78
C VAL A 413 9.34 -16.51 -7.47
N SER A 414 9.42 -16.56 -8.80
CA SER A 414 9.95 -15.52 -9.67
C SER A 414 8.82 -14.67 -10.28
N MET A 415 9.15 -13.73 -11.17
CA MET A 415 8.15 -12.97 -11.92
C MET A 415 7.44 -13.80 -12.99
N ASP A 416 8.09 -14.85 -13.50
CA ASP A 416 7.61 -15.62 -14.65
C ASP A 416 7.01 -16.99 -14.24
N GLY A 417 7.05 -17.33 -12.95
CA GLY A 417 6.57 -18.59 -12.41
C GLY A 417 7.32 -18.99 -11.13
N ALA A 418 7.05 -20.17 -10.61
CA ALA A 418 7.75 -20.70 -9.44
C ALA A 418 8.46 -22.03 -9.74
N VAL A 419 9.49 -22.33 -8.96
CA VAL A 419 10.24 -23.59 -9.03
C VAL A 419 10.44 -24.21 -7.65
N ASP A 420 10.46 -25.54 -7.59
CA ASP A 420 10.82 -26.30 -6.41
C ASP A 420 12.35 -26.40 -6.22
N ALA A 421 12.78 -27.12 -5.19
CA ALA A 421 14.18 -27.36 -4.87
C ALA A 421 14.97 -28.16 -5.94
N ASN A 422 14.28 -28.81 -6.88
CA ASN A 422 14.85 -29.56 -8.00
C ASN A 422 14.83 -28.78 -9.32
N GLY A 423 14.25 -27.58 -9.33
CA GLY A 423 14.06 -26.76 -10.53
C GLY A 423 12.83 -27.18 -11.34
N THR A 424 11.94 -28.00 -10.79
CA THR A 424 10.66 -28.35 -11.41
C THR A 424 9.72 -27.15 -11.30
N ALA A 425 8.99 -26.86 -12.38
CA ALA A 425 7.98 -25.79 -12.37
C ALA A 425 6.86 -26.09 -11.37
N VAL A 426 6.44 -25.05 -10.64
CA VAL A 426 5.31 -25.07 -9.70
C VAL A 426 4.29 -24.06 -10.21
N ASP A 427 3.24 -24.54 -10.86
CA ASP A 427 2.33 -23.71 -11.65
C ASP A 427 1.20 -23.06 -10.83
N ASP A 428 0.99 -23.49 -9.59
CA ASP A 428 -0.12 -23.07 -8.74
C ASP A 428 0.24 -21.92 -7.77
N ILE A 429 1.43 -21.33 -7.88
CA ILE A 429 1.86 -20.16 -7.09
C ILE A 429 2.62 -19.14 -7.95
N ILE A 430 2.29 -17.84 -7.80
CA ILE A 430 2.90 -16.77 -8.61
C ILE A 430 2.90 -15.40 -7.91
N GLN A 431 3.85 -14.53 -8.26
CA GLN A 431 3.86 -13.15 -7.80
C GLN A 431 2.84 -12.28 -8.54
N LEU A 432 2.03 -11.55 -7.79
CA LEU A 432 1.06 -10.57 -8.28
C LEU A 432 1.74 -9.42 -9.07
N GLU A 433 1.16 -9.04 -10.22
CA GLU A 433 1.78 -8.09 -11.17
C GLU A 433 2.01 -6.71 -10.55
N LYS A 434 1.06 -6.22 -9.76
CA LYS A 434 1.14 -4.88 -9.14
C LYS A 434 2.30 -4.69 -8.16
N TYR A 435 2.81 -5.77 -7.58
CA TYR A 435 3.90 -5.72 -6.60
C TYR A 435 5.27 -5.96 -7.23
N ARG A 436 5.34 -6.28 -8.53
CA ARG A 436 6.61 -6.44 -9.25
C ARG A 436 7.35 -5.10 -9.29
N SER A 437 8.61 -5.12 -8.86
CA SER A 437 9.48 -3.93 -8.85
C SER A 437 10.96 -4.32 -8.94
N ILE A 438 11.43 -5.16 -8.01
CA ILE A 438 12.75 -5.81 -8.10
C ILE A 438 12.69 -6.97 -9.09
N ASP A 439 13.72 -7.03 -9.93
CA ASP A 439 13.90 -7.97 -11.01
C ASP A 439 15.18 -8.82 -10.89
N SER A 440 15.11 -10.05 -11.39
CA SER A 440 16.23 -10.99 -11.42
C SER A 440 16.00 -12.08 -12.45
N THR A 441 17.05 -12.46 -13.17
CA THR A 441 17.07 -13.61 -14.10
C THR A 441 17.81 -14.80 -13.49
N ILE A 442 17.82 -14.94 -12.15
CA ILE A 442 18.62 -15.95 -11.44
C ILE A 442 18.34 -17.39 -11.90
N LEU A 443 17.09 -17.70 -12.24
CA LEU A 443 16.69 -19.02 -12.73
C LEU A 443 17.23 -19.33 -14.14
N SER A 444 17.62 -18.31 -14.91
CA SER A 444 18.23 -18.48 -16.24
C SER A 444 19.70 -18.91 -16.17
N ALA A 445 20.39 -18.67 -15.04
CA ALA A 445 21.75 -19.16 -14.83
C ALA A 445 21.74 -20.68 -14.66
N LYS A 446 22.86 -21.36 -14.93
CA LYS A 446 22.98 -22.80 -14.61
C LYS A 446 23.63 -22.96 -13.23
N PRO A 447 23.23 -23.96 -12.41
CA PRO A 447 23.95 -24.26 -11.18
C PRO A 447 25.43 -24.59 -11.45
N LEU A 448 26.30 -24.24 -10.51
CA LEU A 448 27.73 -24.48 -10.58
C LEU A 448 28.05 -25.97 -10.53
N THR A 449 29.13 -26.33 -11.22
CA THR A 449 29.85 -27.58 -11.03
C THR A 449 30.93 -27.44 -9.95
N ALA A 450 31.42 -28.56 -9.41
CA ALA A 450 32.52 -28.54 -8.44
C ALA A 450 33.77 -27.77 -8.92
N PRO A 451 34.33 -28.01 -10.12
CA PRO A 451 35.52 -27.28 -10.59
C PRO A 451 35.29 -25.77 -10.74
N GLN A 452 34.06 -25.38 -11.10
CA GLN A 452 33.68 -23.98 -11.20
C GLN A 452 33.65 -23.30 -9.83
N LEU A 453 33.12 -23.97 -8.79
CA LEU A 453 33.13 -23.44 -7.43
C LEU A 453 34.57 -23.30 -6.90
N GLN A 454 35.44 -24.29 -7.13
CA GLN A 454 36.85 -24.20 -6.71
C GLN A 454 37.57 -23.01 -7.35
N LYS A 455 37.36 -22.79 -8.65
CA LYS A 455 37.93 -21.64 -9.38
C LYS A 455 37.38 -20.30 -8.88
N LEU A 456 36.11 -20.25 -8.49
CA LEU A 456 35.44 -19.02 -8.06
C LEU A 456 35.72 -18.70 -6.58
N GLY A 457 35.75 -19.71 -5.71
CA GLY A 457 35.83 -19.56 -4.26
C GLY A 457 37.09 -18.84 -3.78
N GLU A 458 38.25 -19.15 -4.38
CA GLU A 458 39.48 -18.39 -4.13
C GLU A 458 39.32 -16.91 -4.48
N LYS A 459 38.71 -16.61 -5.63
CA LYS A 459 38.52 -15.22 -6.10
C LYS A 459 37.55 -14.44 -5.23
N LEU A 460 36.48 -15.08 -4.77
CA LEU A 460 35.47 -14.47 -3.89
C LEU A 460 36.03 -14.01 -2.54
N MET A 461 37.13 -14.59 -2.06
CA MET A 461 37.74 -14.23 -0.77
C MET A 461 39.05 -13.42 -0.89
N SER A 462 39.57 -13.19 -2.10
CA SER A 462 40.92 -12.61 -2.30
C SER A 462 40.97 -11.37 -3.21
N TYR A 463 39.83 -10.79 -3.59
CA TYR A 463 39.79 -9.56 -4.41
C TYR A 463 39.97 -8.27 -3.60
N ASN A 464 39.99 -8.36 -2.26
CA ASN A 464 40.21 -7.27 -1.32
C ASN A 464 40.70 -7.89 0.01
N GLU A 465 40.87 -7.08 1.05
CA GLU A 465 41.17 -7.52 2.41
C GLU A 465 40.17 -8.60 2.88
N PRO A 466 40.65 -9.71 3.50
CA PRO A 466 39.78 -10.83 3.91
C PRO A 466 38.59 -10.43 4.77
N ALA A 467 38.77 -9.46 5.69
CA ALA A 467 37.71 -8.91 6.51
C ALA A 467 36.52 -8.37 5.68
N LYS A 468 36.80 -7.76 4.53
CA LYS A 468 35.80 -7.20 3.62
C LYS A 468 35.19 -8.27 2.73
N THR A 469 36.01 -9.08 2.07
CA THR A 469 35.55 -10.10 1.11
C THR A 469 34.72 -11.18 1.80
N VAL A 470 35.17 -11.68 2.96
CA VAL A 470 34.43 -12.69 3.74
C VAL A 470 33.12 -12.12 4.28
N SER A 471 33.11 -10.88 4.76
CA SER A 471 31.88 -10.21 5.22
C SER A 471 30.88 -10.01 4.08
N ILE A 472 31.33 -9.62 2.88
CA ILE A 472 30.44 -9.50 1.72
C ILE A 472 29.89 -10.86 1.30
N LEU A 473 30.74 -11.89 1.20
CA LEU A 473 30.34 -13.23 0.80
C LEU A 473 29.35 -13.86 1.78
N SER A 474 29.60 -13.72 3.09
CA SER A 474 28.70 -14.22 4.13
C SER A 474 27.34 -13.53 4.09
N TRP A 475 27.31 -12.22 3.81
CA TRP A 475 26.07 -11.47 3.68
C TRP A 475 25.27 -11.92 2.45
N ILE A 476 25.94 -12.07 1.30
CA ILE A 476 25.35 -12.59 0.06
C ILE A 476 24.69 -13.95 0.31
N CYS A 477 25.41 -14.88 0.95
CA CYS A 477 24.87 -16.21 1.26
C CYS A 477 23.68 -16.11 2.23
N GLY A 478 23.77 -15.22 3.23
CA GLY A 478 22.70 -14.94 4.18
C GLY A 478 21.40 -14.44 3.53
N CYS A 479 21.48 -13.69 2.42
CA CYS A 479 20.29 -13.20 1.70
C CYS A 479 19.37 -14.35 1.24
N PHE A 480 19.93 -15.49 0.79
CA PHE A 480 19.15 -16.64 0.32
C PHE A 480 18.41 -17.38 1.44
N ILE A 481 18.87 -17.24 2.68
CA ILE A 481 18.24 -17.84 3.87
C ILE A 481 17.57 -16.81 4.79
N LYS A 482 17.54 -15.52 4.39
CA LYS A 482 16.88 -14.45 5.15
C LYS A 482 15.42 -14.81 5.50
N GLU A 483 14.67 -15.38 4.55
CA GLU A 483 13.29 -15.81 4.78
C GLU A 483 13.19 -16.86 5.90
N HIS A 484 14.10 -17.85 5.90
CA HIS A 484 14.14 -18.92 6.90
C HIS A 484 14.37 -18.35 8.30
N LEU A 485 15.34 -17.43 8.40
CA LEU A 485 15.63 -16.67 9.63
C LEU A 485 14.43 -15.82 10.08
N ARG A 486 13.75 -15.12 9.15
CA ARG A 486 12.58 -14.30 9.46
C ARG A 486 11.43 -15.12 10.04
N LYS A 487 11.19 -16.34 9.56
CA LYS A 487 10.17 -17.25 10.11
C LYS A 487 10.41 -17.61 11.59
N ARG A 488 11.64 -17.39 12.09
CA ARG A 488 12.01 -17.52 13.51
C ARG A 488 12.24 -16.17 14.21
N ASN A 489 11.74 -15.07 13.63
CA ASN A 489 11.87 -13.70 14.14
C ASN A 489 13.33 -13.20 14.25
N VAL A 490 14.25 -13.78 13.49
CA VAL A 490 15.63 -13.29 13.41
C VAL A 490 15.69 -12.11 12.45
N LYS A 491 16.31 -11.01 12.90
CA LYS A 491 16.49 -9.79 12.11
C LYS A 491 17.76 -9.90 11.26
N PHE A 492 17.67 -9.51 9.99
CA PHE A 492 18.78 -9.64 9.06
C PHE A 492 19.47 -8.29 8.82
N PRO A 493 20.81 -8.21 8.90
CA PRO A 493 21.53 -6.94 8.80
C PRO A 493 21.55 -6.34 7.40
N HIS A 494 21.70 -5.02 7.34
CA HIS A 494 22.07 -4.31 6.13
C HIS A 494 23.55 -4.49 5.83
N LEU A 495 23.96 -4.35 4.57
CA LEU A 495 25.36 -4.25 4.19
C LEU A 495 25.69 -2.80 3.80
N MET A 496 26.60 -2.16 4.54
CA MET A 496 27.02 -0.78 4.32
C MET A 496 28.45 -0.74 3.81
N LEU A 497 28.65 -0.35 2.54
CA LEU A 497 29.96 -0.13 1.94
C LEU A 497 30.26 1.36 2.00
N ILE A 498 31.10 1.79 2.93
CA ILE A 498 31.42 3.21 3.17
C ILE A 498 32.88 3.53 2.85
N GLY A 499 33.22 4.80 2.67
CA GLY A 499 34.61 5.27 2.55
C GLY A 499 34.91 6.09 1.29
N GLU A 500 36.18 6.41 1.06
CA GLU A 500 36.60 7.46 0.12
C GLU A 500 36.17 7.24 -1.35
N ALA A 501 35.88 8.32 -2.08
CA ALA A 501 35.63 8.26 -3.53
C ALA A 501 36.76 7.53 -4.27
N GLY A 502 36.41 6.58 -5.15
CA GLY A 502 37.38 5.78 -5.91
C GLY A 502 38.00 4.60 -5.15
N SER A 503 37.52 4.25 -3.95
CA SER A 503 37.98 3.07 -3.21
C SER A 503 37.41 1.72 -3.69
N GLY A 504 36.55 1.72 -4.71
CA GLY A 504 36.00 0.49 -5.30
C GLY A 504 34.67 -0.01 -4.74
N LYS A 505 33.99 0.78 -3.89
CA LYS A 505 32.67 0.45 -3.30
C LYS A 505 31.59 0.15 -4.35
N SER A 506 31.27 1.14 -5.19
CA SER A 506 30.27 1.03 -6.25
C SER A 506 30.61 -0.10 -7.23
N ASN A 507 31.90 -0.25 -7.59
CA ASN A 507 32.35 -1.37 -8.43
C ASN A 507 32.14 -2.72 -7.76
N THR A 508 32.40 -2.85 -6.45
CA THR A 508 32.15 -4.10 -5.72
C THR A 508 30.65 -4.42 -5.67
N LEU A 509 29.81 -3.41 -5.43
CA LEU A 509 28.36 -3.55 -5.47
C LEU A 509 27.88 -4.00 -6.86
N GLU A 510 28.23 -3.27 -7.91
CA GLU A 510 27.77 -3.49 -9.29
C GLU A 510 28.35 -4.76 -9.94
N ARG A 511 29.62 -5.06 -9.70
CA ARG A 511 30.37 -6.09 -10.46
C ARG A 511 30.59 -7.39 -9.69
N VAL A 512 30.34 -7.41 -8.37
CA VAL A 512 30.54 -8.60 -7.54
C VAL A 512 29.23 -8.99 -6.84
N ILE A 513 28.62 -8.08 -6.08
CA ILE A 513 27.44 -8.41 -5.26
C ILE A 513 26.20 -8.65 -6.14
N MET A 514 25.80 -7.66 -6.93
CA MET A 514 24.56 -7.73 -7.72
C MET A 514 24.55 -8.84 -8.79
N PRO A 515 25.66 -9.16 -9.47
CA PRO A 515 25.73 -10.29 -10.40
C PRO A 515 25.42 -11.65 -9.79
N VAL A 516 25.69 -11.86 -8.49
CA VAL A 516 25.28 -13.10 -7.81
C VAL A 516 23.77 -13.27 -7.82
N PHE A 517 23.02 -12.17 -7.75
CA PHE A 517 21.56 -12.18 -7.82
C PHE A 517 21.03 -12.04 -9.26
N SER A 518 21.90 -12.16 -10.27
CA SER A 518 21.59 -11.95 -11.69
C SER A 518 20.80 -10.67 -11.93
N ARG A 519 21.29 -9.57 -11.34
CA ARG A 519 20.68 -8.24 -11.38
C ARG A 519 21.73 -7.17 -11.64
N ALA A 520 21.36 -6.13 -12.38
CA ALA A 520 22.25 -5.00 -12.68
C ALA A 520 21.76 -3.64 -12.12
N LYS A 521 20.48 -3.52 -11.77
CA LYS A 521 19.88 -2.24 -11.38
C LYS A 521 20.34 -1.81 -9.98
N ILE A 522 20.91 -0.61 -9.89
CA ILE A 522 21.29 0.09 -8.66
C ILE A 522 20.62 1.46 -8.65
N ILE A 523 20.16 1.91 -7.48
CA ILE A 523 19.42 3.17 -7.32
C ILE A 523 20.28 4.18 -6.56
N ALA A 524 20.38 5.43 -7.03
CA ALA A 524 21.02 6.49 -6.27
C ALA A 524 20.17 6.85 -5.03
N ALA A 525 20.76 6.74 -3.84
CA ALA A 525 20.08 6.94 -2.56
C ALA A 525 19.46 8.34 -2.46
N GLY A 526 20.15 9.38 -2.94
CA GLY A 526 19.63 10.76 -2.94
C GLY A 526 18.48 11.03 -3.92
N GLN A 527 18.21 10.12 -4.87
CA GLN A 527 17.21 10.32 -5.93
C GLN A 527 15.93 9.51 -5.72
N THR A 528 15.92 8.56 -4.79
CA THR A 528 14.74 7.72 -4.54
C THR A 528 13.70 8.42 -3.65
N THR A 529 12.43 8.04 -3.80
CA THR A 529 11.35 8.53 -2.95
C THR A 529 11.00 7.50 -1.88
N ALA A 530 10.41 7.94 -0.76
CA ALA A 530 9.92 7.04 0.29
C ALA A 530 9.00 5.94 -0.26
N PHE A 531 8.15 6.28 -1.24
CA PHE A 531 7.25 5.32 -1.88
C PHE A 531 8.00 4.30 -2.74
N THR A 532 8.98 4.75 -3.54
CA THR A 532 9.80 3.85 -4.37
C THR A 532 10.56 2.87 -3.49
N LEU A 533 11.15 3.34 -2.38
CA LEU A 533 11.82 2.49 -1.39
C LEU A 533 10.88 1.42 -0.81
N MET A 534 9.68 1.82 -0.38
CA MET A 534 8.69 0.86 0.16
C MET A 534 8.28 -0.17 -0.88
N LYS A 535 8.00 0.26 -2.12
CA LYS A 535 7.59 -0.62 -3.21
C LYS A 535 8.69 -1.62 -3.59
N ASP A 536 9.93 -1.15 -3.74
CA ASP A 536 11.06 -2.00 -4.09
C ASP A 536 11.36 -2.99 -2.97
N ALA A 537 11.44 -2.54 -1.72
CA ALA A 537 11.71 -3.41 -0.58
C ALA A 537 10.61 -4.47 -0.35
N ALA A 538 9.36 -4.18 -0.69
CA ALA A 538 8.26 -5.15 -0.58
C ALA A 538 8.18 -6.15 -1.74
N SER A 539 8.97 -5.96 -2.79
CA SER A 539 8.87 -6.76 -4.02
C SER A 539 9.78 -7.97 -4.07
N SER A 540 10.72 -8.14 -3.12
CA SER A 540 11.53 -9.35 -2.99
C SER A 540 11.85 -9.68 -1.53
N ASN A 541 12.01 -10.96 -1.18
CA ASN A 541 12.54 -11.41 0.12
C ASN A 541 13.94 -12.07 0.03
N VAL A 542 14.52 -12.15 -1.18
CA VAL A 542 15.85 -12.75 -1.44
C VAL A 542 16.76 -11.80 -2.21
N ILE A 543 16.24 -11.18 -3.28
CA ILE A 543 17.02 -10.31 -4.15
C ILE A 543 17.18 -8.95 -3.46
N PRO A 544 18.42 -8.47 -3.27
CA PRO A 544 18.65 -7.26 -2.50
C PRO A 544 18.18 -6.00 -3.24
N MET A 545 17.73 -5.02 -2.46
CA MET A 545 17.66 -3.63 -2.87
C MET A 545 19.05 -3.01 -2.72
N ALA A 546 19.56 -2.45 -3.82
CA ALA A 546 20.88 -1.83 -3.86
C ALA A 546 20.77 -0.32 -4.02
N LEU A 547 21.32 0.40 -3.04
CA LEU A 547 21.44 1.85 -3.04
C LEU A 547 22.91 2.25 -3.20
N ASP A 548 23.21 3.26 -4.02
CA ASP A 548 24.54 3.85 -4.15
C ASP A 548 24.49 5.36 -3.95
N GLU A 549 25.64 6.03 -3.90
CA GLU A 549 25.77 7.48 -3.65
C GLU A 549 25.13 7.93 -2.32
N PHE A 550 25.14 7.08 -1.30
CA PHE A 550 24.69 7.49 0.03
C PHE A 550 25.67 8.49 0.66
N LYS A 551 25.22 9.73 0.80
CA LYS A 551 25.96 10.86 1.37
C LYS A 551 25.03 11.70 2.24
N PRO A 552 24.76 11.32 3.50
CA PRO A 552 23.84 12.03 4.39
C PRO A 552 24.06 13.54 4.41
N SER A 553 25.30 14.02 4.37
CA SER A 553 25.63 15.46 4.35
C SER A 553 25.13 16.22 3.11
N LYS A 554 24.84 15.51 2.01
CA LYS A 554 24.40 16.08 0.72
C LYS A 554 22.92 15.82 0.42
N ILE A 555 22.27 14.98 1.21
CA ILE A 555 20.84 14.65 1.05
C ILE A 555 20.03 15.63 1.88
N ASP A 556 18.95 16.18 1.31
CA ASP A 556 18.07 17.04 2.08
C ASP A 556 17.42 16.28 3.24
N LYS A 557 17.12 16.98 4.33
CA LYS A 557 16.64 16.38 5.56
C LYS A 557 15.40 15.49 5.37
N TYR A 558 14.45 15.89 4.52
CA TYR A 558 13.22 15.11 4.33
C TYR A 558 13.49 13.76 3.66
N ARG A 559 14.34 13.73 2.63
CA ARG A 559 14.75 12.49 1.97
C ARG A 559 15.64 11.64 2.87
N LEU A 560 16.57 12.26 3.59
CA LEU A 560 17.44 11.56 4.53
C LEU A 560 16.61 10.90 5.64
N ASP A 561 15.70 11.63 6.28
CA ASP A 561 14.81 11.10 7.32
C ASP A 561 13.99 9.91 6.78
N ALA A 562 13.52 9.97 5.53
CA ALA A 562 12.81 8.86 4.88
C ALA A 562 13.71 7.62 4.67
N LEU A 563 14.96 7.80 4.21
CA LEU A 563 15.94 6.72 4.06
C LEU A 563 16.30 6.07 5.40
N LEU A 564 16.63 6.90 6.40
CA LEU A 564 17.00 6.42 7.74
C LEU A 564 15.84 5.67 8.41
N ASN A 565 14.61 6.16 8.27
CA ASN A 565 13.42 5.43 8.72
C ASN A 565 13.23 4.12 7.97
N HIS A 566 13.44 4.11 6.66
CA HIS A 566 13.39 2.88 5.88
C HIS A 566 14.41 1.85 6.37
N PHE A 567 15.66 2.28 6.68
CA PHE A 567 16.70 1.39 7.21
C PHE A 567 16.31 0.80 8.56
N ARG A 568 15.68 1.58 9.46
CA ARG A 568 15.18 1.03 10.73
C ARG A 568 14.08 0.01 10.50
N ASN A 569 13.09 0.37 9.69
CA ASN A 569 11.89 -0.45 9.47
C ASN A 569 12.22 -1.76 8.76
N SER A 570 13.09 -1.75 7.74
CA SER A 570 13.46 -2.95 6.98
C SER A 570 14.26 -3.96 7.82
N TYR A 571 15.06 -3.50 8.78
CA TYR A 571 15.75 -4.38 9.72
C TYR A 571 14.80 -4.93 10.79
N ASP A 572 13.94 -4.06 11.34
CA ASP A 572 13.02 -4.44 12.43
C ASP A 572 11.81 -5.24 11.96
N GLY A 573 11.63 -5.43 10.65
CA GLY A 573 10.49 -6.11 10.06
C GLY A 573 9.18 -5.31 10.16
N GLN A 574 9.28 -3.98 10.28
CA GLN A 574 8.14 -3.10 10.32
C GLN A 574 7.65 -2.77 8.91
N GLU A 575 6.35 -2.62 8.76
CA GLU A 575 5.74 -2.27 7.49
C GLU A 575 6.00 -0.80 7.12
N GLY A 576 6.24 -0.55 5.82
CA GLY A 576 6.14 0.77 5.24
C GLY A 576 4.67 1.17 5.11
N ILE A 577 4.26 2.23 5.79
CA ILE A 577 2.87 2.70 5.81
C ILE A 577 2.72 3.91 4.89
N ARG A 578 1.72 3.87 4.01
CA ARG A 578 1.33 5.00 3.17
C ARG A 578 -0.16 5.29 3.27
N GLY A 579 -0.51 6.51 3.66
CA GLY A 579 -1.88 7.02 3.60
C GLY A 579 -2.32 7.36 2.17
N ARG A 580 -3.59 7.15 1.88
CA ARG A 580 -4.27 7.53 0.63
C ARG A 580 -5.20 8.74 0.87
N ALA A 581 -5.58 9.42 -0.21
CA ALA A 581 -6.45 10.61 -0.14
C ALA A 581 -7.85 10.31 0.43
N ASP A 582 -8.29 9.05 0.34
CA ASP A 582 -9.53 8.53 0.93
C ASP A 582 -9.38 8.14 2.41
N GLN A 583 -8.25 8.51 3.05
CA GLN A 583 -7.89 8.18 4.42
C GLN A 583 -7.63 6.69 4.68
N SER A 584 -7.61 5.86 3.64
CA SER A 584 -7.16 4.47 3.76
C SER A 584 -5.65 4.41 3.92
N ILE A 585 -5.16 3.30 4.48
CA ILE A 585 -3.74 3.02 4.61
C ILE A 585 -3.39 1.83 3.71
N VAL A 586 -2.22 1.88 3.09
CA VAL A 586 -1.55 0.75 2.45
C VAL A 586 -0.30 0.43 3.24
N SER A 587 -0.14 -0.83 3.61
CA SER A 587 1.09 -1.35 4.18
C SER A 587 1.93 -2.07 3.14
N TYR A 588 3.24 -2.00 3.33
CA TYR A 588 4.26 -2.66 2.52
C TYR A 588 5.20 -3.42 3.47
N GLU A 589 5.16 -4.74 3.46
CA GLU A 589 6.14 -5.54 4.21
C GLU A 589 7.52 -5.36 3.58
N LEU A 590 8.49 -4.82 4.33
CA LEU A 590 9.81 -4.47 3.78
C LEU A 590 10.74 -5.69 3.82
N LEU A 591 10.59 -6.58 2.84
CA LEU A 591 11.20 -7.91 2.85
C LEU A 591 12.61 -7.99 2.25
N ALA A 592 12.99 -7.08 1.34
CA ALA A 592 14.24 -7.22 0.59
C ALA A 592 15.47 -7.05 1.50
N PRO A 593 16.54 -7.84 1.33
CA PRO A 593 17.84 -7.50 1.90
C PRO A 593 18.30 -6.13 1.37
N LEU A 594 19.04 -5.37 2.17
CA LEU A 594 19.46 -4.02 1.80
C LEU A 594 20.98 -3.91 1.79
N VAL A 595 21.52 -3.46 0.66
CA VAL A 595 22.92 -3.05 0.53
C VAL A 595 22.99 -1.59 0.12
N VAL A 596 23.86 -0.83 0.78
CA VAL A 596 24.04 0.61 0.55
C VAL A 596 25.52 0.88 0.37
N ALA A 597 25.87 1.58 -0.71
CA ALA A 597 27.20 2.11 -0.95
C ALA A 597 27.18 3.65 -0.85
N GLY A 598 28.19 4.21 -0.20
CA GLY A 598 28.25 5.63 0.10
C GLY A 598 29.63 6.12 0.50
N GLU A 599 29.84 7.43 0.48
CA GLU A 599 31.11 8.01 0.98
C GLU A 599 31.10 8.21 2.50
N GLU A 600 29.91 8.27 3.08
CA GLU A 600 29.66 8.56 4.49
C GLU A 600 28.84 7.41 5.11
N SER A 601 28.98 7.20 6.42
CA SER A 601 28.10 6.33 7.19
C SER A 601 26.87 7.09 7.69
N ALA A 602 25.94 6.38 8.31
CA ALA A 602 24.88 7.02 9.09
C ALA A 602 25.45 7.50 10.44
N ASP A 603 25.21 8.76 10.80
CA ASP A 603 25.63 9.34 12.08
C ASP A 603 25.02 8.62 13.30
N GLU A 604 23.86 7.98 13.11
CA GLU A 604 23.12 7.34 14.19
C GLU A 604 23.63 5.93 14.49
N ALA A 605 24.12 5.72 15.72
CA ALA A 605 24.51 4.40 16.23
C ALA A 605 23.39 3.36 16.06
N ALA A 606 22.12 3.76 16.18
CA ALA A 606 20.97 2.89 15.97
C ALA A 606 20.94 2.29 14.56
N ILE A 607 21.39 3.00 13.53
CA ILE A 607 21.42 2.49 12.15
C ILE A 607 22.71 1.71 11.89
N ARG A 608 23.84 2.22 12.39
CA ARG A 608 25.13 1.51 12.33
C ARG A 608 25.02 0.10 12.92
N GLU A 609 24.47 -0.04 14.12
CA GLU A 609 24.28 -1.35 14.80
C GLU A 609 23.34 -2.33 14.09
N ARG A 610 22.53 -1.86 13.13
CA ARG A 610 21.66 -2.71 12.28
C ARG A 610 22.36 -3.17 11.00
N SER A 611 23.64 -2.83 10.86
CA SER A 611 24.40 -3.01 9.62
C SER A 611 25.68 -3.80 9.87
N ILE A 612 26.17 -4.44 8.81
CA ILE A 612 27.56 -4.82 8.63
C ILE A 612 28.20 -3.68 7.86
N GLU A 613 28.99 -2.86 8.54
CA GLU A 613 29.67 -1.70 7.95
C GLU A 613 31.10 -2.04 7.58
N LEU A 614 31.50 -1.73 6.35
CA LEU A 614 32.81 -2.01 5.80
C LEU A 614 33.43 -0.73 5.24
N LEU A 615 34.60 -0.36 5.76
CA LEU A 615 35.32 0.85 5.36
C LEU A 615 36.30 0.58 4.22
N PHE A 616 35.94 1.01 3.01
CA PHE A 616 36.76 0.90 1.80
C PHE A 616 37.68 2.10 1.65
N SER A 617 38.96 1.82 1.42
CA SER A 617 39.99 2.84 1.22
C SER A 617 40.75 2.65 -0.09
N LYS A 618 41.42 3.69 -0.59
CA LYS A 618 42.34 3.53 -1.74
C LYS A 618 43.57 2.67 -1.41
N LYS A 619 43.90 2.49 -0.12
CA LYS A 619 44.99 1.60 0.33
C LYS A 619 44.68 0.15 -0.04
N ASP A 620 43.41 -0.23 0.02
CA ASP A 620 42.92 -1.57 -0.32
C ASP A 620 43.22 -1.95 -1.77
N LEU A 621 43.31 -0.96 -2.66
CA LEU A 621 43.60 -1.14 -4.07
C LEU A 621 45.11 -1.17 -4.38
N LYS A 622 45.99 -0.91 -3.40
CA LYS A 622 47.45 -0.90 -3.64
C LYS A 622 47.98 -2.29 -4.03
N PRO A 623 47.65 -3.38 -3.31
CA PRO A 623 48.11 -4.71 -3.67
C PRO A 623 47.72 -5.08 -5.10
N VAL A 624 48.71 -5.46 -5.91
CA VAL A 624 48.48 -5.85 -7.32
C VAL A 624 47.59 -7.10 -7.38
N GLY A 625 47.82 -8.07 -6.47
CA GLY A 625 47.03 -9.30 -6.40
C GLY A 625 45.53 -9.04 -6.26
N TYR A 626 45.12 -8.16 -5.34
CA TYR A 626 43.70 -7.81 -5.16
C TYR A 626 43.09 -7.20 -6.43
N ARG A 627 43.80 -6.28 -7.09
CA ARG A 627 43.32 -5.68 -8.34
C ARG A 627 43.19 -6.71 -9.47
N THR A 628 44.16 -7.60 -9.63
CA THR A 628 44.12 -8.67 -10.64
C THR A 628 42.94 -9.61 -10.37
N THR A 629 42.80 -10.10 -9.15
CA THR A 629 41.68 -10.98 -8.77
C THR A 629 40.33 -10.28 -8.95
N PHE A 630 40.22 -9.00 -8.60
CA PHE A 630 39.00 -8.22 -8.80
C PHE A 630 38.63 -8.11 -10.29
N GLN A 631 39.60 -7.82 -11.17
CA GLN A 631 39.38 -7.77 -12.61
C GLN A 631 38.93 -9.12 -13.17
N GLU A 632 39.57 -10.21 -12.75
CA GLU A 632 39.17 -11.56 -13.12
C GLU A 632 37.76 -11.90 -12.64
N LEU A 633 37.40 -11.52 -11.42
CA LEU A 633 36.06 -11.72 -10.87
C LEU A 633 35.00 -10.92 -11.66
N CYS A 634 35.30 -9.68 -12.06
CA CYS A 634 34.43 -8.85 -12.90
C CYS A 634 34.17 -9.46 -14.30
N SER A 635 35.08 -10.31 -14.79
CA SER A 635 34.91 -11.06 -16.05
C SER A 635 34.11 -12.36 -15.90
N CYS A 636 33.73 -12.73 -14.67
CA CYS A 636 33.06 -13.98 -14.33
C CYS A 636 31.56 -13.76 -14.02
N THR A 637 30.90 -12.77 -14.63
CA THR A 637 29.48 -12.43 -14.38
C THR A 637 28.55 -13.65 -14.44
N ASP A 638 28.68 -14.48 -15.49
CA ASP A 638 27.86 -15.70 -15.64
C ASP A 638 28.11 -16.71 -14.51
N LEU A 639 29.37 -16.79 -14.04
CA LEU A 639 29.76 -17.68 -12.95
C LEU A 639 29.24 -17.17 -11.60
N LEU A 640 29.20 -15.86 -11.40
CA LEU A 640 28.56 -15.23 -10.23
C LEU A 640 27.05 -15.50 -10.21
N GLY A 641 26.37 -15.35 -11.35
CA GLY A 641 24.94 -15.73 -11.46
C GLY A 641 24.72 -17.22 -11.19
N SER A 642 25.59 -18.08 -11.72
CA SER A 642 25.59 -19.53 -11.46
C SER A 642 25.79 -19.84 -9.97
N PHE A 643 26.66 -19.09 -9.29
CA PHE A 643 26.88 -19.18 -7.85
C PHE A 643 25.59 -18.84 -7.07
N GLY A 644 24.91 -17.75 -7.41
CA GLY A 644 23.65 -17.39 -6.77
C GLY A 644 22.54 -18.41 -7.00
N HIS A 645 22.38 -18.94 -8.22
CA HIS A 645 21.41 -20.00 -8.47
C HIS A 645 21.75 -21.27 -7.67
N SER A 646 23.04 -21.59 -7.53
CA SER A 646 23.46 -22.72 -6.69
C SER A 646 23.11 -22.51 -5.22
N LEU A 647 23.34 -21.31 -4.68
CA LEU A 647 22.95 -20.95 -3.32
C LEU A 647 21.43 -21.01 -3.14
N LEU A 648 20.66 -20.53 -4.12
CA LEU A 648 19.20 -20.61 -4.11
C LEU A 648 18.74 -22.07 -4.01
N ASN A 649 19.27 -22.97 -4.83
CA ASN A 649 18.90 -24.39 -4.81
C ASN A 649 19.19 -25.04 -3.45
N ILE A 650 20.30 -24.67 -2.81
CA ILE A 650 20.62 -25.17 -1.47
C ILE A 650 19.72 -24.55 -0.41
N ALA A 651 19.34 -23.28 -0.56
CA ALA A 651 18.37 -22.64 0.33
C ALA A 651 17.01 -23.33 0.27
N LEU A 652 16.51 -23.68 -0.93
CA LEU A 652 15.27 -24.43 -1.10
C LEU A 652 15.34 -25.85 -0.49
N LYS A 653 16.53 -26.44 -0.38
CA LYS A 653 16.78 -27.73 0.29
C LYS A 653 17.06 -27.61 1.79
N THR A 654 16.95 -26.41 2.35
CA THR A 654 17.25 -26.14 3.76
C THR A 654 15.97 -25.88 4.51
N THR A 655 15.76 -26.61 5.61
CA THR A 655 14.55 -26.40 6.42
C THR A 655 14.72 -25.17 7.32
N ILE A 656 13.60 -24.55 7.72
CA ILE A 656 13.60 -23.44 8.67
C ILE A 656 14.32 -23.83 9.98
N ASN A 657 14.12 -25.06 10.46
CA ASN A 657 14.73 -25.55 11.70
C ASN A 657 16.23 -25.77 11.58
N GLU A 658 16.68 -26.34 10.46
CA GLU A 658 18.10 -26.52 10.17
C GLU A 658 18.81 -25.17 10.10
N CYS A 659 18.27 -24.21 9.33
CA CYS A 659 18.81 -22.86 9.26
C CYS A 659 18.87 -22.17 10.64
N TYR A 660 17.84 -22.35 11.47
CA TYR A 660 17.81 -21.76 12.81
C TYR A 660 18.84 -22.39 13.75
N SER A 661 19.08 -23.70 13.66
CA SER A 661 20.12 -24.36 14.47
C SER A 661 21.51 -23.81 14.19
N TRP A 662 21.84 -23.53 12.92
CA TRP A 662 23.09 -22.87 12.54
C TRP A 662 23.22 -21.47 13.16
N TYR A 663 22.13 -20.72 13.22
CA TYR A 663 22.08 -19.41 13.85
C TYR A 663 22.29 -19.49 15.37
N GLU A 664 21.62 -20.43 16.05
CA GLU A 664 21.79 -20.64 17.49
C GLU A 664 23.23 -21.04 17.85
N GLU A 665 23.86 -21.91 17.06
CA GLU A 665 25.27 -22.24 17.21
C GLU A 665 26.16 -21.01 17.03
N ALA A 666 25.90 -20.20 15.99
CA ALA A 666 26.69 -19.02 15.68
C ALA A 666 26.61 -17.92 16.75
N LEU A 667 25.49 -17.78 17.46
CA LEU A 667 25.37 -16.87 18.60
C LEU A 667 26.41 -17.18 19.70
N GLY A 668 26.78 -18.46 19.85
CA GLY A 668 27.77 -18.91 20.82
C GLY A 668 29.22 -18.55 20.46
N CYS A 669 29.49 -18.09 19.24
CA CYS A 669 30.84 -17.81 18.75
C CYS A 669 31.38 -16.43 19.15
N PHE A 670 30.54 -15.50 19.58
CA PHE A 670 30.93 -14.09 19.76
C PHE A 670 30.92 -13.64 21.22
N SER A 671 31.74 -12.64 21.56
CA SER A 671 31.80 -12.08 22.90
C SER A 671 30.45 -11.51 23.36
N LYS A 672 30.08 -11.82 24.60
CA LYS A 672 28.88 -11.25 25.26
C LYS A 672 29.02 -9.76 25.59
N GLU A 673 30.22 -9.19 25.47
CA GLU A 673 30.47 -7.77 25.65
C GLU A 673 29.99 -6.94 24.44
N LEU A 674 29.85 -7.58 23.27
CA LEU A 674 29.33 -6.90 22.08
C LEU A 674 27.83 -6.63 22.23
N PRO A 675 27.33 -5.50 21.68
CA PRO A 675 25.90 -5.22 21.62
C PRO A 675 25.11 -6.37 20.99
N SER A 676 23.95 -6.69 21.57
CA SER A 676 23.12 -7.84 21.15
C SER A 676 22.72 -7.79 19.67
N ARG A 677 22.48 -6.60 19.12
CA ARG A 677 22.22 -6.42 17.68
C ARG A 677 23.41 -6.83 16.83
N ILE A 678 24.62 -6.48 17.24
CA ILE A 678 25.84 -6.82 16.52
C ILE A 678 26.07 -8.33 16.58
N VAL A 679 25.91 -8.95 17.76
CA VAL A 679 25.98 -10.42 17.89
C VAL A 679 24.97 -11.12 16.99
N ASN A 680 23.72 -10.64 16.94
CA ASN A 680 22.71 -11.15 16.01
C ASN A 680 23.16 -11.03 14.54
N ASN A 681 23.68 -9.87 14.16
CA ASN A 681 24.11 -9.62 12.79
C ASN A 681 25.24 -10.58 12.41
N LEU A 682 26.27 -10.69 13.26
CA LEU A 682 27.40 -11.60 13.08
C LEU A 682 26.95 -13.07 12.98
N ALA A 683 26.00 -13.49 13.81
CA ALA A 683 25.41 -14.83 13.73
C ALA A 683 24.68 -15.08 12.39
N CYS A 684 23.97 -14.08 11.86
CA CYS A 684 23.38 -14.18 10.51
C CYS A 684 24.45 -14.38 9.42
N MET A 685 25.62 -13.73 9.54
CA MET A 685 26.73 -13.88 8.59
C MET A 685 27.30 -15.30 8.61
N VAL A 686 27.57 -15.83 9.81
CA VAL A 686 28.06 -17.21 9.97
C VAL A 686 27.03 -18.23 9.48
N THR A 687 25.74 -17.99 9.71
CA THR A 687 24.65 -18.81 9.16
C THR A 687 24.69 -18.81 7.62
N GLY A 688 24.97 -17.67 7.00
CA GLY A 688 25.21 -17.57 5.56
C GLY A 688 26.39 -18.44 5.10
N LEU A 689 27.48 -18.47 5.86
CA LEU A 689 28.62 -19.37 5.56
C LEU A 689 28.26 -20.86 5.72
N ARG A 690 27.35 -21.22 6.64
CA ARG A 690 26.85 -22.60 6.75
C ARG A 690 26.05 -23.03 5.51
N LEU A 691 25.30 -22.10 4.90
CA LEU A 691 24.66 -22.37 3.60
C LEU A 691 25.70 -22.68 2.52
N LEU A 692 26.80 -21.91 2.48
CA LEU A 692 27.92 -22.14 1.56
C LEU A 692 28.63 -23.48 1.85
N GLU A 693 28.81 -23.84 3.12
CA GLU A 693 29.34 -25.15 3.51
C GLU A 693 28.46 -26.30 2.99
N LYS A 694 27.13 -26.15 3.09
CA LYS A 694 26.17 -27.12 2.55
C LYS A 694 26.23 -27.19 1.02
N LEU A 695 26.46 -26.06 0.34
CA LEU A 695 26.72 -26.05 -1.10
C LEU A 695 27.98 -26.83 -1.46
N CYS A 696 29.10 -26.61 -0.78
CA CYS A 696 30.33 -27.39 -0.99
C CYS A 696 30.06 -28.89 -0.86
N LYS A 697 29.41 -29.31 0.22
CA LYS A 697 29.04 -30.72 0.46
C LYS A 697 28.17 -31.29 -0.65
N SER A 698 27.19 -30.52 -1.15
CA SER A 698 26.31 -30.96 -2.24
C SER A 698 27.03 -31.19 -3.57
N LEU A 699 28.17 -30.52 -3.78
CA LEU A 699 29.03 -30.69 -4.94
C LEU A 699 30.15 -31.73 -4.72
N GLY A 700 30.13 -32.43 -3.58
CA GLY A 700 31.16 -33.42 -3.23
C GLY A 700 32.51 -32.81 -2.84
N LEU A 701 32.52 -31.53 -2.44
CA LEU A 701 33.72 -30.82 -2.02
C LEU A 701 33.74 -30.65 -0.51
N THR A 702 34.93 -30.79 0.08
CA THR A 702 35.22 -30.27 1.41
C THR A 702 35.34 -28.74 1.37
N TRP A 703 35.19 -28.08 2.52
CA TRP A 703 35.32 -26.63 2.61
C TRP A 703 36.67 -26.12 2.07
N HIS A 704 37.76 -26.79 2.44
CA HIS A 704 39.14 -26.42 2.07
C HIS A 704 39.45 -26.60 0.59
N GLU A 705 38.74 -27.49 -0.11
CA GLU A 705 38.89 -27.67 -1.55
C GLU A 705 38.21 -26.53 -2.34
N ALA A 706 37.22 -25.85 -1.75
CA ALA A 706 36.47 -24.79 -2.38
C ALA A 706 36.92 -23.38 -1.97
N LEU A 707 37.37 -23.20 -0.72
CA LEU A 707 37.60 -21.89 -0.12
C LEU A 707 38.95 -21.82 0.61
N PRO A 708 39.66 -20.67 0.55
CA PRO A 708 41.01 -20.54 1.09
C PRO A 708 41.08 -20.45 2.63
N TYR A 709 40.05 -19.93 3.28
CA TYR A 709 40.01 -19.73 4.73
C TYR A 709 38.98 -20.66 5.36
N ASN A 710 39.31 -21.36 6.45
CA ASN A 710 38.34 -22.19 7.15
C ASN A 710 37.24 -21.35 7.83
N LEU A 711 36.16 -22.00 8.28
CA LEU A 711 35.01 -21.33 8.86
C LEU A 711 35.35 -20.50 10.13
N GLU A 712 36.29 -20.96 10.95
CA GLU A 712 36.75 -20.26 12.15
C GLU A 712 37.48 -18.95 11.79
N HIS A 713 38.41 -18.99 10.83
CA HIS A 713 39.07 -17.79 10.32
C HIS A 713 38.07 -16.83 9.67
N CYS A 714 37.10 -17.35 8.91
CA CYS A 714 36.04 -16.52 8.36
C CYS A 714 35.23 -15.81 9.46
N THR A 715 34.88 -16.53 10.53
CA THR A 715 34.17 -15.98 11.69
C THR A 715 34.97 -14.86 12.36
N ASN A 716 36.28 -15.08 12.56
CA ASN A 716 37.19 -14.08 13.12
C ASN A 716 37.31 -12.84 12.22
N TYR A 717 37.33 -13.01 10.90
CA TYR A 717 37.37 -11.89 9.95
C TYR A 717 36.10 -11.03 10.00
N ILE A 718 34.93 -11.66 10.15
CA ILE A 718 33.65 -10.95 10.25
C ILE A 718 33.58 -10.19 11.59
N GLU A 719 33.99 -10.81 12.71
CA GLU A 719 34.06 -10.14 14.01
C GLU A 719 35.07 -8.98 13.98
N PHE A 720 36.24 -9.18 13.37
CA PHE A 720 37.24 -8.13 13.18
C PHE A 720 36.67 -6.96 12.37
N ALA A 721 35.96 -7.22 11.26
CA ALA A 721 35.34 -6.18 10.46
C ALA A 721 34.33 -5.35 11.28
N ALA A 722 33.53 -5.99 12.13
CA ALA A 722 32.61 -5.28 13.01
C ALA A 722 33.33 -4.44 14.07
N LYS A 723 34.40 -4.96 14.70
CA LYS A 723 35.17 -4.18 15.67
C LYS A 723 35.87 -2.99 15.01
N GLU A 724 36.56 -3.23 13.90
CA GLU A 724 37.40 -2.23 13.26
C GLU A 724 36.59 -1.15 12.55
N TYR A 725 35.60 -1.53 11.74
CA TYR A 725 34.93 -0.58 10.84
C TYR A 725 33.60 -0.07 11.39
N LEU A 726 32.87 -0.88 12.15
CA LEU A 726 31.57 -0.49 12.71
C LEU A 726 31.71 0.13 14.11
N LEU A 727 32.63 -0.39 14.93
CA LEU A 727 32.83 0.03 16.32
C LEU A 727 34.08 0.89 16.52
N ASP A 728 34.74 1.29 15.42
CA ASP A 728 35.91 2.16 15.41
C ASP A 728 37.04 1.66 16.33
N GLY A 729 37.26 0.34 16.35
CA GLY A 729 38.26 -0.37 17.16
C GLY A 729 37.81 -0.74 18.57
N GLY A 730 36.62 -0.31 18.99
CA GLY A 730 36.07 -0.54 20.32
C GLY A 730 35.15 -1.77 20.46
N LEU A 731 34.42 -1.82 21.57
CA LEU A 731 33.38 -2.83 21.86
C LEU A 731 31.95 -2.32 21.68
N SER A 732 31.78 -1.00 21.55
CA SER A 732 30.47 -0.35 21.34
C SER A 732 30.66 0.97 20.57
N ASN A 733 29.61 1.42 19.87
CA ASN A 733 29.60 2.74 19.25
C ASN A 733 29.73 3.83 20.32
N LYS A 734 30.40 4.94 19.96
CA LYS A 734 30.50 6.11 20.84
C LYS A 734 29.11 6.67 21.16
N SER A 735 28.84 6.87 22.43
CA SER A 735 27.64 7.55 22.92
C SER A 735 27.61 9.02 22.51
N VAL A 736 26.42 9.63 22.49
CA VAL A 736 26.26 11.06 22.21
C VAL A 736 27.02 11.92 23.24
N VAL A 737 27.20 11.40 24.46
CA VAL A 737 27.96 12.07 25.52
C VAL A 737 29.46 12.09 25.18
N GLU A 738 30.02 10.95 24.79
CA GLU A 738 31.42 10.83 24.35
C GLU A 738 31.72 11.72 23.12
N GLN A 739 30.87 11.67 22.09
CA GLN A 739 30.99 12.54 20.92
C GLN A 739 30.94 14.02 21.28
N THR A 740 30.08 14.40 22.24
CA THR A 740 30.00 15.78 22.73
C THR A 740 31.30 16.19 23.44
N LEU A 741 31.90 15.32 24.25
CA LEU A 741 33.17 15.59 24.93
C LEU A 741 34.36 15.67 23.96
N GLU A 742 34.39 14.86 22.89
CA GLU A 742 35.38 14.98 21.81
C GLU A 742 35.26 16.32 21.07
N ILE A 743 34.04 16.78 20.78
CA ILE A 743 33.86 18.10 20.17
C ILE A 743 34.33 19.19 21.15
N MET A 744 34.02 19.05 22.45
CA MET A 744 34.47 20.00 23.47
C MET A 744 35.99 20.11 23.57
N SER A 745 36.71 19.00 23.45
CA SER A 745 38.19 19.01 23.48
C SER A 745 38.78 19.82 22.32
N ARG A 746 38.09 19.89 21.17
CA ARG A 746 38.54 20.60 19.96
C ARG A 746 38.18 22.10 19.93
N MET A 747 37.43 22.59 20.92
CA MET A 747 36.94 23.98 20.96
C MET A 747 38.01 25.00 21.36
N GLY A 748 39.22 24.57 21.75
CA GLY A 748 40.24 25.47 22.28
C GLY A 748 39.80 26.12 23.60
N LEU A 749 39.25 25.32 24.52
CA LEU A 749 38.81 25.79 25.83
C LEU A 749 39.99 26.33 26.64
N ASP A 750 39.74 27.26 27.55
CA ASP A 750 40.79 27.84 28.39
C ASP A 750 41.07 26.97 29.65
N PRO A 751 42.28 26.39 29.79
CA PRO A 751 42.66 25.55 30.95
C PRO A 751 42.79 26.35 32.26
N LYS A 752 42.69 27.68 32.22
CA LYS A 752 42.76 28.57 33.39
C LYS A 752 41.39 29.12 33.80
N SER A 753 40.34 28.92 33.01
CA SER A 753 39.02 29.46 33.35
C SER A 753 37.83 28.55 33.04
N GLU A 754 37.99 27.51 32.22
CA GLU A 754 36.89 26.67 31.71
C GLU A 754 37.04 25.20 32.07
N TYR A 755 38.26 24.68 32.06
CA TYR A 755 38.56 23.34 32.52
C TYR A 755 39.93 23.31 33.21
N THR A 756 40.25 22.21 33.89
CA THR A 756 41.62 21.89 34.32
C THR A 756 41.75 20.38 34.50
N LEU A 757 42.96 19.83 34.30
CA LEU A 757 43.28 18.47 34.69
C LEU A 757 43.79 18.45 36.14
N CYS A 758 43.29 17.52 36.93
CA CYS A 758 43.56 17.38 38.36
C CYS A 758 44.02 15.96 38.68
N ASP A 759 44.51 15.78 39.91
CA ASP A 759 44.80 14.46 40.49
C ASP A 759 45.79 13.65 39.61
N GLY A 760 46.88 14.30 39.20
CA GLY A 760 47.91 13.70 38.34
C GLY A 760 47.45 13.47 36.90
N ASP A 761 46.67 14.42 36.35
CA ASP A 761 46.07 14.38 35.01
C ASP A 761 45.11 13.22 34.78
N THR A 762 44.57 12.63 35.85
CA THR A 762 43.58 11.53 35.76
C THR A 762 42.13 12.02 35.86
N VAL A 763 41.90 13.24 36.32
CA VAL A 763 40.56 13.82 36.52
C VAL A 763 40.40 15.10 35.72
N LEU A 764 39.40 15.16 34.85
CA LEU A 764 39.00 16.37 34.13
C LEU A 764 37.97 17.14 34.94
N ALA A 765 38.32 18.34 35.40
CA ALA A 765 37.39 19.28 36.03
C ALA A 765 36.87 20.29 35.01
N LEU A 766 35.60 20.18 34.61
CA LEU A 766 34.99 20.95 33.54
C LEU A 766 33.89 21.89 34.07
N ARG A 767 33.91 23.17 33.66
CA ARG A 767 32.79 24.10 33.89
C ARG A 767 31.67 23.82 32.91
N LEU A 768 30.90 22.77 33.20
CA LEU A 768 29.95 22.18 32.27
C LEU A 768 28.97 23.18 31.63
N ASN A 769 28.35 24.07 32.42
CA ASN A 769 27.33 24.99 31.90
C ASN A 769 27.87 25.98 30.84
N PRO A 770 28.87 26.83 31.14
CA PRO A 770 29.41 27.76 30.14
C PRO A 770 30.09 27.04 28.96
N VAL A 771 30.72 25.88 29.21
CA VAL A 771 31.32 25.08 28.13
C VAL A 771 30.25 24.51 27.20
N TYR A 772 29.11 24.06 27.73
CA TYR A 772 28.02 23.54 26.91
C TYR A 772 27.39 24.62 26.03
N ASP A 773 27.21 25.84 26.55
CA ASP A 773 26.75 26.98 25.75
C ASP A 773 27.73 27.28 24.62
N LYS A 774 29.04 27.31 24.89
CA LYS A 774 30.07 27.44 23.86
C LYS A 774 30.03 26.29 22.85
N TYR A 775 29.77 25.06 23.30
CA TYR A 775 29.65 23.89 22.42
C TYR A 775 28.50 24.06 21.44
N THR A 776 27.32 24.47 21.91
CA THR A 776 26.17 24.71 21.01
C THR A 776 26.45 25.79 19.98
N LYS A 777 27.15 26.86 20.38
CA LYS A 777 27.62 27.91 19.46
C LYS A 777 28.65 27.37 18.46
N TYR A 778 29.67 26.66 18.94
CA TYR A 778 30.73 26.08 18.12
C TYR A 778 30.15 25.14 17.06
N ARG A 779 29.20 24.28 17.41
CA ARG A 779 28.54 23.41 16.44
C ARG A 779 27.88 24.18 15.31
N LYS A 780 27.23 25.30 15.64
CA LYS A 780 26.59 26.17 14.64
C LYS A 780 27.62 26.88 13.78
N ASP A 781 28.65 27.46 14.40
CA ASP A 781 29.67 28.26 13.72
C ASP A 781 30.55 27.42 12.78
N TYR A 782 30.80 26.15 13.15
CA TYR A 782 31.63 25.21 12.38
C TYR A 782 30.82 24.14 11.64
N ALA A 783 29.49 24.29 11.57
CA ALA A 783 28.57 23.36 10.91
C ALA A 783 28.77 21.88 11.31
N VAL A 784 29.02 21.63 12.60
CA VAL A 784 29.18 20.27 13.14
C VAL A 784 27.83 19.55 13.13
N VAL A 785 27.70 18.56 12.26
CA VAL A 785 26.48 17.75 12.04
C VAL A 785 26.44 16.55 13.01
N GLY A 786 25.31 15.86 13.13
CA GLY A 786 25.12 14.70 13.99
C GLY A 786 24.19 14.93 15.18
N GLU A 787 24.01 13.88 16.00
CA GLU A 787 23.10 13.90 17.14
C GLU A 787 23.56 14.92 18.22
N THR A 788 22.60 15.66 18.79
CA THR A 788 22.87 16.67 19.82
C THR A 788 21.77 16.60 20.87
N LEU A 789 22.16 16.42 22.13
CA LEU A 789 21.23 16.42 23.26
C LEU A 789 20.86 17.86 23.66
N THR A 790 19.75 18.02 24.37
CA THR A 790 19.54 19.27 25.13
C THR A 790 20.48 19.30 26.33
N TYR A 791 20.84 20.49 26.85
CA TYR A 791 21.72 20.60 28.03
C TYR A 791 21.23 19.74 29.22
N ALA A 792 19.93 19.74 29.48
CA ALA A 792 19.33 18.95 30.56
C ALA A 792 19.49 17.45 30.34
N GLN A 793 19.29 16.96 29.10
CA GLN A 793 19.47 15.55 28.76
C GLN A 793 20.94 15.14 28.78
N PHE A 794 21.84 15.97 28.22
CA PHE A 794 23.28 15.73 28.26
C PHE A 794 23.77 15.61 29.71
N LYS A 795 23.42 16.58 30.57
CA LYS A 795 23.75 16.54 31.99
C LYS A 795 23.23 15.27 32.68
N LYS A 796 22.00 14.86 32.38
CA LYS A 796 21.40 13.65 32.94
C LYS A 796 22.16 12.40 32.49
N GLN A 797 22.45 12.26 31.20
CA GLN A 797 23.15 11.10 30.67
C GLN A 797 24.61 11.05 31.14
N LEU A 798 25.31 12.19 31.13
CA LEU A 798 26.66 12.32 31.68
C LEU A 798 26.70 11.85 33.14
N ALA A 799 25.75 12.28 33.98
CA ALA A 799 25.71 11.87 35.39
C ALA A 799 25.50 10.35 35.61
N HIS A 800 25.06 9.60 34.58
CA HIS A 800 24.88 8.14 34.64
C HIS A 800 25.97 7.37 33.86
N SER A 801 26.94 8.09 33.29
CA SER A 801 28.08 7.47 32.64
C SER A 801 29.11 6.97 33.66
N ASP A 802 29.94 6.02 33.26
CA ASP A 802 31.04 5.48 34.07
C ASP A 802 32.24 6.42 34.18
N TYR A 803 32.34 7.43 33.31
CA TYR A 803 33.32 8.51 33.42
C TYR A 803 32.86 9.66 34.33
N PHE A 804 31.63 9.69 34.82
CA PHE A 804 31.22 10.72 35.78
C PHE A 804 31.71 10.40 37.20
N LEU A 805 32.32 11.41 37.85
CA LEU A 805 32.76 11.30 39.24
C LEU A 805 31.85 12.12 40.16
N GLU A 806 31.87 13.44 40.04
CA GLU A 806 31.08 14.34 40.90
C GLU A 806 30.53 15.56 40.14
N SER A 807 29.45 16.14 40.66
CA SER A 807 28.80 17.32 40.06
C SER A 807 28.83 18.53 40.98
N ASN A 808 29.08 19.71 40.39
CA ASN A 808 29.09 21.02 41.06
C ASN A 808 30.05 21.13 42.26
N VAL A 809 31.14 20.39 42.25
CA VAL A 809 32.19 20.43 43.27
C VAL A 809 33.03 21.69 43.14
N GLN A 810 33.57 22.19 44.25
CA GLN A 810 34.51 23.32 44.23
C GLN A 810 35.91 22.81 43.92
N LYS A 811 36.46 23.20 42.77
CA LYS A 811 37.86 22.97 42.40
C LYS A 811 38.51 24.29 42.00
N ARG A 812 39.81 24.39 42.24
CA ARG A 812 40.59 25.56 41.83
C ARG A 812 40.90 25.43 40.33
N ILE A 813 40.46 26.39 39.53
CA ILE A 813 40.83 26.54 38.12
C ILE A 813 41.60 27.86 38.00
N GLY A 814 42.88 27.78 37.59
CA GLY A 814 43.77 28.93 37.60
C GLY A 814 43.91 29.54 39.01
N SER A 815 43.52 30.81 39.17
CA SER A 815 43.57 31.54 40.44
C SER A 815 42.27 31.48 41.25
N GLU A 816 41.18 30.93 40.72
CA GLU A 816 39.85 31.01 41.33
C GLU A 816 39.27 29.64 41.70
N ASN A 817 38.45 29.59 42.76
CA ASN A 817 37.61 28.43 43.05
C ASN A 817 36.32 28.51 42.24
N ARG A 818 36.04 27.48 41.44
CA ARG A 818 34.87 27.42 40.58
C ARG A 818 34.11 26.11 40.81
N ARG A 819 32.79 26.16 40.62
CA ARG A 819 31.94 24.96 40.60
C ARG A 819 32.11 24.24 39.27
N VAL A 820 32.50 22.97 39.33
CA VAL A 820 32.85 22.14 38.18
C VAL A 820 32.17 20.79 38.25
N TRP A 821 32.17 20.08 37.14
CA TRP A 821 31.88 18.66 37.05
C TRP A 821 33.21 17.93 36.87
N THR A 822 33.43 16.85 37.62
CA THR A 822 34.65 16.05 37.52
C THR A 822 34.37 14.76 36.77
N LEU A 823 35.23 14.43 35.83
CA LEU A 823 35.16 13.24 34.99
C LEU A 823 36.46 12.43 35.10
N ASN A 824 36.37 11.11 35.01
CA ASN A 824 37.52 10.22 34.90
C ASN A 824 38.15 10.40 33.51
N TYR A 825 39.23 11.18 33.46
CA TYR A 825 39.90 11.52 32.20
C TYR A 825 40.68 10.34 31.63
N GLU A 826 41.26 9.49 32.47
CA GLU A 826 41.97 8.29 32.03
C GLU A 826 41.04 7.34 31.26
N LEU A 827 39.86 7.08 31.82
CA LEU A 827 38.84 6.26 31.16
C LEU A 827 38.32 6.93 29.88
N LEU A 828 38.11 8.25 29.91
CA LEU A 828 37.63 8.99 28.73
C LEU A 828 38.67 8.98 27.60
N LYS A 829 39.96 9.18 27.92
CA LYS A 829 41.10 9.12 26.99
C LYS A 829 41.29 7.74 26.37
N ALA A 830 40.94 6.67 27.08
CA ALA A 830 40.96 5.31 26.55
C ALA A 830 39.85 5.05 25.50
N ARG A 831 38.78 5.85 25.47
CA ARG A 831 37.61 5.64 24.58
C ARG A 831 37.44 6.73 23.52
N CYS A 832 38.00 7.90 23.75
CA CYS A 832 37.71 9.09 22.97
C CYS A 832 38.99 9.88 22.67
N ASP A 833 39.00 10.57 21.53
CA ASP A 833 40.02 11.57 21.21
C ASP A 833 39.71 12.88 21.95
N VAL A 834 40.12 12.91 23.22
CA VAL A 834 39.97 14.05 24.13
C VAL A 834 41.32 14.74 24.42
N SER A 835 42.31 14.48 23.57
CA SER A 835 43.68 15.02 23.67
C SER A 835 43.74 16.56 23.73
N GLY A 836 42.72 17.26 23.21
CA GLY A 836 42.61 18.72 23.31
C GLY A 836 42.52 19.27 24.75
N PHE A 837 42.20 18.43 25.74
CA PHE A 837 42.27 18.81 27.16
C PHE A 837 43.70 18.72 27.75
N GLU A 838 44.69 18.21 27.02
CA GLU A 838 46.08 18.16 27.47
C GLU A 838 46.82 19.48 27.24
N ILE A 839 46.16 20.46 26.61
CA ILE A 839 46.70 21.78 26.34
C ILE A 839 46.76 22.57 27.65
N THR A 840 47.95 22.70 28.23
CA THR A 840 48.16 23.42 29.50
C THR A 840 48.37 24.93 29.33
N GLU A 841 48.66 25.39 28.11
CA GLU A 841 48.86 26.80 27.78
C GLU A 841 48.17 27.14 26.45
N ILE A 842 47.40 28.23 26.42
CA ILE A 842 46.88 28.79 25.18
C ILE A 842 48.03 29.58 24.54
N GLU A 843 48.42 29.26 23.30
CA GLU A 843 49.30 30.15 22.53
C GLU A 843 48.63 31.53 22.44
N PRO A 844 49.27 32.60 22.94
CA PRO A 844 48.72 33.94 22.75
C PRO A 844 48.63 34.22 21.25
N LEU A 845 47.41 34.57 20.80
CA LEU A 845 47.08 34.96 19.42
C LEU A 845 48.08 35.96 18.82
#